data_AF-A0A9D4B9P9-F1
#
_entry.id   AF-A0A9D4B9P9-F1
#
_cell.length_a   1.000
_cell.length_b   1.000
_cell.length_c   1.000
_cell.angle_alpha   90.00
_cell.angle_beta   90.00
_cell.angle_gamma   90.00
#
_symmetry.space_group_name_H-M   'P 1'
#
loop_
_entity.id
_entity.type
_entity.pdbx_description
1 polymer ?
#
loop_
_entity_poly.entity_id
_entity_poly.type
_entity_poly.pdbx_seq_one_letter_code
_entity_poly.pdbx_strand_id
1 'polypeptide(L)'
;IATAYPDKKSILMYVTSLFQVLPQQVTIEAIQEVETLPRQSKVTREEHIQLRHQQRFSEQYLDTPEDRSFGSSLMEVEVDLDSYQTALEEVLTWLLSTEDALQAQGDVSSDVEEVKEQFHTHEGFMMELTAHQGRVGNVLQVGSQLITVGKLSDDEENEIQEQMNLLNSRWESLRVASMEKQSNLHKILMDLQNQQLTQLSNWLAKTEERTKKIESEPLGPDLEDLKHQVEEHKALQEDLEQEQVRVNSLTHMVVVVDESGGDKATAALEEQLQDLGDRWAAICRWTEDRWVLLQDILRKWQQFAEEQCLFDSWLTEKEDAVSRIHTTGFKDQNEMLASLRKLAILKGDLEMKRQTMGKLSSLMQDLLSAVKNKAVAQKLDGRLENFAQRWDRLVQKLESNSKQISQAVTATQTSLTQTTVMETVTMVTTREQILVKHAKEELPPPPPHKKRQILVDSEIRKRFDVDTTELHSWMTRSEAVLQSPEFAIYRKEGNLSDLRERVNAIEREKSEKYRKLQDTSRSAEALVEQMVNEGLNADNIKQASEQLNSRWIEFCHLLSERLAWLEYQNNIIAFYSQLQQLEQTAITAENWLKAQPTPAADPATVKIQLEKCKDEVSRLSALQPKIVQLKLQSKALKEKEQGPMFLDADLVAFTNHFKQVFADVQAREKQLQT
;
A
#
# COMPACT_ATOMS: atom_id res chain seq x y z
N ILE A 1 -36.57 2.05 3.11
CA ILE A 1 -35.28 2.30 3.81
C ILE A 1 -34.68 0.94 4.11
N ALA A 2 -33.51 0.63 3.54
CA ALA A 2 -32.81 -0.62 3.77
C ALA A 2 -32.21 -0.59 5.18
N THR A 3 -32.62 -1.51 6.06
CA THR A 3 -31.94 -1.76 7.33
C THR A 3 -30.79 -2.73 7.07
N ALA A 4 -29.56 -2.23 7.11
CA ALA A 4 -28.33 -2.95 6.76
C ALA A 4 -27.86 -3.98 7.81
N TYR A 5 -28.61 -4.17 8.90
CA TYR A 5 -28.38 -5.19 9.91
C TYR A 5 -29.74 -5.69 10.42
N PRO A 6 -29.98 -7.02 10.49
CA PRO A 6 -31.10 -7.51 11.27
C PRO A 6 -30.85 -7.19 12.74
N ASP A 7 -31.88 -6.68 13.41
CA ASP A 7 -31.83 -6.27 14.81
C ASP A 7 -31.39 -7.42 15.72
N LYS A 8 -30.27 -7.23 16.43
CA LYS A 8 -29.65 -8.21 17.34
C LYS A 8 -30.61 -8.71 18.42
N LYS A 9 -31.65 -7.94 18.74
CA LYS A 9 -32.69 -8.33 19.71
C LYS A 9 -33.77 -9.23 19.12
N SER A 10 -33.91 -9.24 17.79
CA SER A 10 -34.92 -9.98 17.05
C SER A 10 -34.47 -11.39 16.66
N ILE A 11 -33.16 -11.67 16.58
CA ILE A 11 -32.66 -13.01 16.22
C ILE A 11 -32.57 -13.93 17.45
N LEU A 12 -32.20 -13.41 18.63
CA LEU A 12 -31.98 -14.26 19.81
C LEU A 12 -33.24 -14.54 20.66
N MET A 13 -34.20 -13.61 20.75
CA MET A 13 -35.47 -13.88 21.46
C MET A 13 -36.33 -14.98 20.79
N TYR A 14 -36.10 -15.24 19.50
CA TYR A 14 -36.80 -16.30 18.77
C TYR A 14 -36.19 -17.69 19.01
N VAL A 15 -34.90 -17.78 19.31
CA VAL A 15 -34.18 -19.05 19.46
C VAL A 15 -34.37 -19.68 20.85
N THR A 16 -34.87 -18.99 21.87
CA THR A 16 -35.24 -19.63 23.15
C THR A 16 -36.75 -19.76 23.35
N SER A 17 -37.55 -18.92 22.68
CA SER A 17 -39.02 -18.94 22.80
C SER A 17 -39.73 -19.92 21.84
N LEU A 18 -39.09 -20.37 20.76
CA LEU A 18 -39.68 -21.31 19.77
C LEU A 18 -39.42 -22.80 20.06
N PHE A 19 -38.59 -23.15 21.04
CA PHE A 19 -38.21 -24.54 21.30
C PHE A 19 -39.07 -25.22 22.37
N GLN A 20 -40.40 -25.07 22.26
CA GLN A 20 -41.29 -26.08 22.79
C GLN A 20 -41.21 -27.29 21.85
N VAL A 21 -40.60 -28.37 22.34
CA VAL A 21 -40.51 -29.66 21.66
C VAL A 21 -41.91 -30.07 21.20
N LEU A 22 -42.11 -30.30 19.91
CA LEU A 22 -43.33 -30.95 19.42
C LEU A 22 -43.39 -32.34 20.09
N PRO A 23 -44.48 -32.66 20.82
CA PRO A 23 -44.56 -33.91 21.55
C PRO A 23 -44.32 -35.11 20.62
N GLN A 24 -43.50 -36.06 21.07
CA GLN A 24 -43.22 -37.31 20.33
C GLN A 24 -44.48 -38.17 20.10
N GLN A 25 -45.61 -37.80 20.70
CA GLN A 25 -46.94 -38.41 20.54
C GLN A 25 -47.96 -37.28 20.39
N VAL A 26 -48.66 -37.23 19.25
CA VAL A 26 -49.67 -36.20 19.00
C VAL A 26 -50.94 -36.56 19.77
N THR A 27 -51.19 -35.87 20.88
CA THR A 27 -52.43 -35.96 21.66
C THR A 27 -53.31 -34.73 21.44
N ILE A 28 -54.62 -34.87 21.62
CA ILE A 28 -55.62 -33.78 21.47
C ILE A 28 -55.30 -32.55 22.33
N GLU A 29 -54.62 -32.75 23.47
CA GLU A 29 -54.20 -31.67 24.38
C GLU A 29 -53.06 -30.80 23.80
N ALA A 30 -52.18 -31.37 22.97
CA ALA A 30 -51.08 -30.66 22.33
C ALA A 30 -51.54 -29.71 21.20
N ILE A 31 -52.69 -30.02 20.59
CA ILE A 31 -53.28 -29.21 19.50
C ILE A 31 -53.92 -27.94 20.04
N GLN A 32 -54.55 -28.03 21.22
CA GLN A 32 -55.18 -26.88 21.89
C GLN A 32 -54.14 -25.85 22.35
N GLU A 33 -52.92 -26.28 22.71
CA GLU A 33 -51.84 -25.38 23.13
C GLU A 33 -51.35 -24.51 21.96
N VAL A 34 -51.27 -25.07 20.74
CA VAL A 34 -50.91 -24.36 19.50
C VAL A 34 -51.99 -23.36 19.06
N GLU A 35 -53.28 -23.66 19.28
CA GLU A 35 -54.38 -22.75 18.97
C GLU A 35 -54.40 -21.46 19.83
N THR A 36 -53.76 -21.48 21.01
CA THR A 36 -53.67 -20.32 21.91
C THR A 36 -52.48 -19.40 21.64
N LEU A 37 -51.59 -19.76 20.71
CA LEU A 37 -50.45 -18.92 20.34
C LEU A 37 -50.90 -17.70 19.50
N PRO A 38 -50.33 -16.49 19.72
CA PRO A 38 -50.80 -15.28 19.04
C PRO A 38 -50.51 -15.36 17.54
N ARG A 39 -51.57 -15.38 16.71
CA ARG A 39 -51.42 -15.30 15.24
C ARG A 39 -50.96 -13.88 14.86
N GLN A 40 -49.78 -13.76 14.26
CA GLN A 40 -49.26 -12.47 13.78
C GLN A 40 -50.15 -11.92 12.64
N SER A 41 -50.70 -10.72 12.87
CA SER A 41 -51.54 -9.98 11.94
C SER A 41 -50.73 -9.35 10.79
N LYS A 42 -51.36 -9.33 9.61
CA LYS A 42 -50.85 -8.77 8.35
C LYS A 42 -50.30 -7.34 8.49
N VAL A 43 -49.17 -7.11 7.80
CA VAL A 43 -48.48 -5.84 7.59
C VAL A 43 -49.42 -4.76 7.03
N THR A 44 -49.52 -3.62 7.71
CA THR A 44 -50.02 -2.36 7.13
C THR A 44 -48.95 -1.26 7.16
N ARG A 45 -48.97 -0.51 6.08
CA ARG A 45 -48.04 0.51 5.58
C ARG A 45 -48.02 1.78 6.46
N GLU A 46 -46.82 2.33 6.61
CA GLU A 46 -46.35 3.67 7.03
C GLU A 46 -47.36 4.71 7.58
N GLU A 47 -47.07 5.29 8.76
CA GLU A 47 -46.84 6.75 8.97
C GLU A 47 -46.52 7.11 10.45
N HIS A 48 -45.36 7.76 10.64
CA HIS A 48 -45.07 8.94 11.49
C HIS A 48 -45.27 9.00 13.04
N ILE A 49 -44.14 9.38 13.69
CA ILE A 49 -43.94 10.30 14.85
C ILE A 49 -43.96 9.75 16.30
N GLN A 50 -42.74 9.65 16.86
CA GLN A 50 -42.21 10.30 18.08
C GLN A 50 -43.06 10.42 19.37
N LEU A 51 -42.42 9.99 20.48
CA LEU A 51 -42.36 10.57 21.84
C LEU A 51 -42.93 9.76 23.01
N ARG A 52 -42.03 9.62 24.01
CA ARG A 52 -42.22 9.65 25.46
C ARG A 52 -42.80 8.44 26.20
N HIS A 53 -41.89 7.85 26.99
CA HIS A 53 -41.92 7.84 28.46
C HIS A 53 -43.11 7.16 29.18
N GLN A 54 -42.70 6.15 29.95
CA GLN A 54 -43.02 6.00 31.38
C GLN A 54 -44.16 5.03 31.77
N GLN A 55 -43.71 3.89 32.29
CA GLN A 55 -44.16 3.20 33.50
C GLN A 55 -45.58 3.51 34.01
N ARG A 56 -46.40 2.46 34.16
CA ARG A 56 -46.88 2.00 35.47
C ARG A 56 -47.60 0.65 35.38
N PHE A 57 -47.17 -0.25 36.25
CA PHE A 57 -47.88 -1.45 36.71
C PHE A 57 -49.10 -1.08 37.57
N SER A 58 -50.19 -1.87 37.47
CA SER A 58 -50.97 -2.46 38.59
C SER A 58 -52.09 -3.33 37.96
N GLU A 59 -52.09 -4.66 38.10
CA GLU A 59 -52.65 -5.47 39.20
C GLU A 59 -54.19 -5.37 39.33
N GLN A 60 -54.93 -6.46 39.02
CA GLN A 60 -55.72 -7.27 39.97
C GLN A 60 -56.98 -8.00 39.41
N TYR A 61 -57.08 -9.28 39.80
CA TYR A 61 -58.24 -10.13 40.17
C TYR A 61 -59.12 -10.92 39.17
N LEU A 62 -59.34 -12.17 39.60
CA LEU A 62 -60.24 -13.27 39.16
C LEU A 62 -61.69 -12.87 38.85
N ASP A 63 -62.30 -13.50 37.83
CA ASP A 63 -63.47 -14.40 37.99
C ASP A 63 -63.82 -15.11 36.67
N THR A 64 -64.24 -16.38 36.76
CA THR A 64 -64.98 -17.14 35.73
C THR A 64 -66.42 -17.34 36.24
N PRO A 65 -67.36 -17.92 35.47
CA PRO A 65 -67.74 -17.74 34.06
C PRO A 65 -69.26 -17.47 33.93
N GLU A 66 -69.76 -16.94 32.79
CA GLU A 66 -71.15 -17.20 32.36
C GLU A 66 -71.40 -16.82 30.88
N ASP A 67 -71.45 -17.86 30.06
CA ASP A 67 -72.36 -18.14 28.97
C ASP A 67 -73.08 -16.97 28.26
N ARG A 68 -72.65 -16.69 27.02
CA ARG A 68 -73.54 -16.22 25.93
C ARG A 68 -72.99 -16.66 24.58
N SER A 69 -73.50 -17.81 24.16
CA SER A 69 -73.86 -18.14 22.78
C SER A 69 -74.02 -16.88 21.90
N PHE A 70 -73.01 -16.63 21.06
CA PHE A 70 -73.16 -15.94 19.79
C PHE A 70 -72.66 -16.89 18.72
N GLY A 71 -73.57 -17.31 17.84
CA GLY A 71 -73.30 -18.25 16.77
C GLY A 71 -72.13 -17.80 15.93
N SER A 72 -71.03 -18.53 16.01
CA SER A 72 -70.03 -18.54 14.97
C SER A 72 -70.51 -19.54 13.93
N SER A 73 -70.91 -19.02 12.78
CA SER A 73 -71.02 -19.80 11.55
C SER A 73 -69.66 -20.45 11.30
N LEU A 74 -69.49 -21.67 11.82
CA LEU A 74 -68.42 -22.58 11.45
C LEU A 74 -68.55 -22.82 9.95
N MET A 75 -67.84 -22.02 9.16
CA MET A 75 -67.19 -22.60 7.99
C MET A 75 -66.19 -23.60 8.58
N GLU A 76 -66.64 -24.84 8.81
CA GLU A 76 -65.76 -25.99 8.70
C GLU A 76 -65.12 -25.83 7.32
N VAL A 77 -63.89 -25.31 7.29
CA VAL A 77 -63.02 -25.55 6.14
C VAL A 77 -62.91 -27.07 6.14
N GLU A 78 -63.61 -27.70 5.22
CA GLU A 78 -63.56 -29.14 5.03
C GLU A 78 -62.09 -29.46 4.75
N VAL A 79 -61.40 -29.92 5.80
CA VAL A 79 -60.00 -30.29 5.73
C VAL A 79 -59.99 -31.55 4.89
N ASP A 80 -59.64 -31.37 3.62
CA ASP A 80 -59.65 -32.43 2.63
C ASP A 80 -58.31 -33.18 2.69
N LEU A 81 -58.37 -34.52 2.62
CA LEU A 81 -57.20 -35.39 2.66
C LEU A 81 -56.19 -35.03 1.56
N ASP A 82 -56.68 -34.61 0.39
CA ASP A 82 -55.87 -34.17 -0.75
C ASP A 82 -55.04 -32.91 -0.43
N SER A 83 -55.62 -31.98 0.32
CA SER A 83 -54.92 -30.75 0.75
C SER A 83 -53.83 -31.02 1.78
N TYR A 84 -54.06 -32.00 2.67
CA TYR A 84 -53.06 -32.49 3.61
C TYR A 84 -51.92 -33.20 2.89
N GLN A 85 -52.23 -34.13 1.99
CA GLN A 85 -51.23 -34.86 1.21
C GLN A 85 -50.34 -33.90 0.41
N THR A 86 -50.94 -32.91 -0.26
CA THR A 86 -50.19 -31.88 -1.00
C THR A 86 -49.26 -31.08 -0.07
N ALA A 87 -49.75 -30.61 1.08
CA ALA A 87 -48.94 -29.84 2.02
C ALA A 87 -47.82 -30.67 2.67
N LEU A 88 -48.08 -31.96 2.94
CA LEU A 88 -47.10 -32.91 3.46
C LEU A 88 -45.99 -33.18 2.43
N GLU A 89 -46.36 -33.44 1.18
CA GLU A 89 -45.39 -33.66 0.08
C GLU A 89 -44.48 -32.44 -0.12
N GLU A 90 -45.04 -31.23 -0.09
CA GLU A 90 -44.26 -29.99 -0.18
C GLU A 90 -43.23 -29.88 0.96
N VAL A 91 -43.65 -30.14 2.20
CA VAL A 91 -42.75 -30.07 3.36
C VAL A 91 -41.70 -31.18 3.35
N LEU A 92 -42.06 -32.41 2.96
CA LEU A 92 -41.11 -33.52 2.87
C LEU A 92 -40.09 -33.32 1.75
N THR A 93 -40.51 -32.76 0.62
CA THR A 93 -39.63 -32.40 -0.51
C THR A 93 -38.64 -31.33 -0.09
N TRP A 94 -39.12 -30.30 0.61
CA TRP A 94 -38.25 -29.27 1.18
C TRP A 94 -37.28 -29.87 2.20
N LEU A 95 -37.75 -30.69 3.15
CA LEU A 95 -36.90 -31.36 4.15
C LEU A 95 -35.78 -32.19 3.52
N LEU A 96 -36.09 -32.98 2.49
CA LEU A 96 -35.07 -33.73 1.71
C LEU A 96 -34.00 -32.78 1.17
N SER A 97 -34.40 -31.70 0.50
CA SER A 97 -33.48 -30.72 -0.06
C SER A 97 -32.65 -30.01 1.02
N THR A 98 -33.22 -29.73 2.18
CA THR A 98 -32.55 -29.03 3.28
C THR A 98 -31.59 -29.94 4.04
N GLU A 99 -31.92 -31.23 4.21
CA GLU A 99 -31.02 -32.25 4.75
C GLU A 99 -29.79 -32.41 3.84
N ASP A 100 -30.00 -32.51 2.52
CA ASP A 100 -28.90 -32.56 1.54
C ASP A 100 -28.05 -31.28 1.61
N ALA A 101 -28.68 -30.10 1.77
CA ALA A 101 -27.97 -28.84 1.91
C ALA A 101 -27.12 -28.77 3.20
N LEU A 102 -27.62 -29.28 4.33
CA LEU A 102 -26.85 -29.35 5.57
C LEU A 102 -25.63 -30.28 5.42
N GLN A 103 -25.82 -31.43 4.76
CA GLN A 103 -24.74 -32.37 4.48
C GLN A 103 -23.68 -31.78 3.53
N ALA A 104 -24.11 -31.01 2.53
CA ALA A 104 -23.22 -30.35 1.57
C ALA A 104 -22.32 -29.29 2.22
N GLN A 105 -22.70 -28.72 3.37
CA GLN A 105 -21.89 -27.73 4.09
C GLN A 105 -20.60 -28.31 4.73
N GLY A 106 -20.38 -29.63 4.72
CA GLY A 106 -19.12 -30.26 5.13
C GLY A 106 -18.67 -30.03 6.58
N ASP A 107 -17.40 -30.34 6.85
CA ASP A 107 -16.76 -30.15 8.16
C ASP A 107 -16.34 -28.69 8.40
N VAL A 108 -16.19 -28.31 9.68
CA VAL A 108 -15.73 -26.96 10.05
C VAL A 108 -14.25 -26.81 9.72
N SER A 109 -13.89 -25.72 9.03
CA SER A 109 -12.51 -25.42 8.66
C SER A 109 -11.64 -25.08 9.89
N SER A 110 -10.31 -25.11 9.70
CA SER A 110 -9.34 -24.59 10.65
C SER A 110 -8.87 -23.16 10.32
N ASP A 111 -9.25 -22.62 9.16
CA ASP A 111 -8.97 -21.24 8.77
C ASP A 111 -10.07 -20.28 9.27
N VAL A 112 -9.67 -19.17 9.89
CA VAL A 112 -10.62 -18.26 10.54
C VAL A 112 -11.56 -17.58 9.54
N GLU A 113 -11.10 -17.25 8.32
CA GLU A 113 -11.93 -16.57 7.32
C GLU A 113 -12.91 -17.55 6.68
N GLU A 114 -12.47 -18.77 6.40
CA GLU A 114 -13.37 -19.85 5.96
C GLU A 114 -14.43 -20.16 7.03
N VAL A 115 -14.04 -20.22 8.32
CA VAL A 115 -15.01 -20.45 9.41
C VAL A 115 -16.00 -19.28 9.54
N LYS A 116 -15.59 -18.02 9.31
CA LYS A 116 -16.52 -16.87 9.26
C LYS A 116 -17.55 -17.03 8.14
N GLU A 117 -17.12 -17.44 6.95
CA GLU A 117 -18.02 -17.70 5.82
C GLU A 117 -18.98 -18.87 6.10
N GLN A 118 -18.45 -19.97 6.66
CA GLN A 118 -19.26 -21.11 7.09
C GLN A 118 -20.27 -20.69 8.16
N PHE A 119 -19.87 -19.85 9.13
CA PHE A 119 -20.75 -19.31 10.16
C PHE A 119 -21.89 -18.50 9.57
N HIS A 120 -21.62 -17.54 8.66
CA HIS A 120 -22.66 -16.73 8.04
C HIS A 120 -23.58 -17.53 7.11
N THR A 121 -23.03 -18.49 6.36
CA THR A 121 -23.80 -19.41 5.53
C THR A 121 -24.75 -20.23 6.40
N HIS A 122 -24.25 -20.74 7.53
CA HIS A 122 -25.03 -21.53 8.46
C HIS A 122 -26.05 -20.69 9.25
N GLU A 123 -25.77 -19.41 9.55
CA GLU A 123 -26.77 -18.48 10.09
C GLU A 123 -27.95 -18.30 9.11
N GLY A 124 -27.66 -18.09 7.82
CA GLY A 124 -28.70 -18.00 6.79
C GLY A 124 -29.54 -19.29 6.72
N PHE A 125 -28.87 -20.44 6.79
CA PHE A 125 -29.53 -21.75 6.85
C PHE A 125 -30.43 -21.89 8.10
N MET A 126 -29.97 -21.45 9.28
CA MET A 126 -30.77 -21.47 10.51
C MET A 126 -31.99 -20.56 10.41
N MET A 127 -31.87 -19.38 9.78
CA MET A 127 -33.01 -18.50 9.53
C MET A 127 -34.05 -19.17 8.60
N GLU A 128 -33.60 -19.87 7.56
CA GLU A 128 -34.49 -20.62 6.68
C GLU A 128 -35.20 -21.76 7.42
N LEU A 129 -34.47 -22.50 8.26
CA LEU A 129 -35.02 -23.56 9.11
C LEU A 129 -36.13 -22.99 10.00
N THR A 130 -35.86 -21.89 10.71
CA THR A 130 -36.87 -21.22 11.56
C THR A 130 -38.09 -20.74 10.77
N ALA A 131 -37.92 -20.21 9.56
CA ALA A 131 -39.04 -19.76 8.73
C ALA A 131 -40.00 -20.89 8.31
N HIS A 132 -39.50 -22.14 8.23
CA HIS A 132 -40.27 -23.30 7.84
C HIS A 132 -40.88 -24.07 9.02
N GLN A 133 -40.44 -23.81 10.26
CA GLN A 133 -40.98 -24.43 11.48
C GLN A 133 -42.51 -24.33 11.56
N GLY A 134 -43.08 -23.16 11.21
CA GLY A 134 -44.54 -22.97 11.23
C GLY A 134 -45.29 -23.83 10.21
N ARG A 135 -44.68 -24.13 9.05
CA ARG A 135 -45.29 -25.00 8.03
C ARG A 135 -45.29 -26.46 8.45
N VAL A 136 -44.18 -26.93 9.02
CA VAL A 136 -44.07 -28.27 9.62
C VAL A 136 -45.11 -28.45 10.71
N GLY A 137 -45.24 -27.48 11.63
CA GLY A 137 -46.25 -27.49 12.68
C GLY A 137 -47.68 -27.51 12.14
N ASN A 138 -47.97 -26.74 11.09
CA ASN A 138 -49.29 -26.72 10.45
C ASN A 138 -49.66 -28.08 9.84
N VAL A 139 -48.75 -28.73 9.10
CA VAL A 139 -49.00 -30.06 8.52
C VAL A 139 -49.29 -31.09 9.62
N LEU A 140 -48.55 -31.06 10.72
CA LEU A 140 -48.81 -31.94 11.88
C LEU A 140 -50.17 -31.65 12.53
N GLN A 141 -50.55 -30.38 12.66
CA GLN A 141 -51.85 -29.99 13.20
C GLN A 141 -53.01 -30.46 12.31
N VAL A 142 -52.91 -30.24 11.00
CA VAL A 142 -53.91 -30.65 10.01
C VAL A 142 -54.08 -32.17 9.99
N GLY A 143 -52.97 -32.93 10.00
CA GLY A 143 -53.02 -34.40 10.06
C GLY A 143 -53.71 -34.90 11.33
N SER A 144 -53.47 -34.25 12.47
CA SER A 144 -54.15 -34.62 13.72
C SER A 144 -55.64 -34.30 13.74
N GLN A 145 -56.04 -33.19 13.11
CA GLN A 145 -57.45 -32.84 12.92
C GLN A 145 -58.17 -33.88 12.04
N LEU A 146 -57.54 -34.34 10.97
CA LEU A 146 -58.08 -35.38 10.09
C LEU A 146 -58.37 -36.69 10.83
N ILE A 147 -57.45 -37.13 11.70
CA ILE A 147 -57.64 -38.31 12.55
C ILE A 147 -58.78 -38.08 13.57
N THR A 148 -58.86 -36.89 14.17
CA THR A 148 -59.88 -36.58 15.21
C THR A 148 -61.29 -36.48 14.63
N VAL A 149 -61.45 -36.07 13.38
CA VAL A 149 -62.75 -35.93 12.70
C VAL A 149 -63.41 -37.28 12.43
N GLY A 150 -62.66 -38.39 12.42
CA GLY A 150 -63.20 -39.76 12.42
C GLY A 150 -64.02 -40.13 11.18
N LYS A 151 -63.76 -39.47 10.06
CA LYS A 151 -64.41 -39.71 8.75
C LYS A 151 -63.57 -40.60 7.82
N LEU A 152 -62.39 -41.03 8.26
CA LEU A 152 -61.42 -41.81 7.51
C LEU A 152 -61.55 -43.30 7.84
N SER A 153 -61.00 -44.16 6.99
CA SER A 153 -60.85 -45.58 7.27
C SER A 153 -59.72 -45.82 8.28
N ASP A 154 -59.79 -46.88 9.09
CA ASP A 154 -58.72 -47.27 10.01
C ASP A 154 -57.34 -47.34 9.32
N ASP A 155 -57.28 -47.80 8.06
CA ASP A 155 -56.05 -47.86 7.28
C ASP A 155 -55.51 -46.47 6.91
N GLU A 156 -56.39 -45.49 6.67
CA GLU A 156 -56.02 -44.12 6.30
C GLU A 156 -55.54 -43.33 7.54
N GLU A 157 -56.18 -43.52 8.69
CA GLU A 157 -55.73 -42.94 9.95
C GLU A 157 -54.35 -43.46 10.37
N ASN A 158 -54.11 -44.76 10.21
CA ASN A 158 -52.80 -45.36 10.48
C ASN A 158 -51.71 -44.80 9.55
N GLU A 159 -51.98 -44.65 8.25
CA GLU A 159 -51.04 -44.07 7.29
C GLU A 159 -50.70 -42.61 7.64
N ILE A 160 -51.69 -41.78 7.97
CA ILE A 160 -51.47 -40.38 8.39
C ILE A 160 -50.62 -40.32 9.66
N GLN A 161 -50.86 -41.21 10.62
CA GLN A 161 -50.09 -41.27 11.85
C GLN A 161 -48.61 -41.63 11.59
N GLU A 162 -48.35 -42.60 10.70
CA GLU A 162 -46.99 -42.96 10.28
C GLU A 162 -46.29 -41.79 9.56
N GLN A 163 -46.98 -41.12 8.65
CA GLN A 163 -46.49 -39.96 7.92
C GLN A 163 -46.13 -38.78 8.85
N MET A 164 -46.97 -38.49 9.84
CA MET A 164 -46.70 -37.46 10.85
C MET A 164 -45.50 -37.81 11.74
N ASN A 165 -45.38 -39.07 12.16
CA ASN A 165 -44.24 -39.53 12.95
C ASN A 165 -42.93 -39.43 12.16
N LEU A 166 -42.95 -39.81 10.87
CA LEU A 166 -41.80 -39.67 9.99
C LEU A 166 -41.39 -38.20 9.81
N LEU A 167 -42.37 -37.33 9.54
CA LEU A 167 -42.14 -35.89 9.39
C LEU A 167 -41.50 -35.28 10.64
N ASN A 168 -42.07 -35.56 11.82
CA ASN A 168 -41.57 -35.05 13.09
C ASN A 168 -40.15 -35.57 13.40
N SER A 169 -39.91 -36.86 13.15
CA SER A 169 -38.59 -37.46 13.37
C SER A 169 -37.51 -36.85 12.47
N ARG A 170 -37.80 -36.62 11.18
CA ARG A 170 -36.85 -36.04 10.24
C ARG A 170 -36.56 -34.58 10.56
N TRP A 171 -37.61 -33.80 10.82
CA TRP A 171 -37.49 -32.41 11.26
C TRP A 171 -36.64 -32.28 12.53
N GLU A 172 -36.90 -33.09 13.55
CA GLU A 172 -36.17 -33.02 14.81
C GLU A 172 -34.70 -33.42 14.67
N SER A 173 -34.42 -34.48 13.89
CA SER A 173 -33.05 -34.87 13.55
C SER A 173 -32.30 -33.75 12.83
N LEU A 174 -32.92 -33.12 11.82
CA LEU A 174 -32.35 -31.99 11.10
C LEU A 174 -32.07 -30.80 12.02
N ARG A 175 -33.02 -30.47 12.90
CA ARG A 175 -32.91 -29.38 13.88
C ARG A 175 -31.74 -29.60 14.86
N VAL A 176 -31.65 -30.79 15.44
CA VAL A 176 -30.58 -31.15 16.39
C VAL A 176 -29.21 -31.10 15.70
N ALA A 177 -29.08 -31.71 14.52
CA ALA A 177 -27.82 -31.69 13.76
C ALA A 177 -27.38 -30.26 13.38
N SER A 178 -28.34 -29.41 13.03
CA SER A 178 -28.06 -27.99 12.71
C SER A 178 -27.60 -27.22 13.95
N MET A 179 -28.26 -27.40 15.10
CA MET A 179 -27.84 -26.77 16.35
C MET A 179 -26.45 -27.21 16.81
N GLU A 180 -26.13 -28.50 16.66
CA GLU A 180 -24.80 -29.02 16.97
C GLU A 180 -23.73 -28.39 16.07
N LYS A 181 -24.01 -28.26 14.77
CA LYS A 181 -23.12 -27.59 13.81
C LYS A 181 -22.93 -26.11 14.15
N GLN A 182 -24.00 -25.39 14.47
CA GLN A 182 -23.93 -23.98 14.90
C GLN A 182 -23.07 -23.81 16.15
N SER A 183 -23.26 -24.67 17.16
CA SER A 183 -22.48 -24.65 18.41
C SER A 183 -20.99 -24.92 18.14
N ASN A 184 -20.69 -25.90 17.27
CA ASN A 184 -19.32 -26.24 16.88
C ASN A 184 -18.65 -25.09 16.11
N LEU A 185 -19.33 -24.50 15.13
CA LEU A 185 -18.85 -23.33 14.38
C LEU A 185 -18.53 -22.16 15.31
N HIS A 186 -19.45 -21.86 16.23
CA HIS A 186 -19.27 -20.78 17.19
C HIS A 186 -18.04 -21.01 18.09
N LYS A 187 -17.90 -22.22 18.64
CA LYS A 187 -16.76 -22.58 19.50
C LYS A 187 -15.43 -22.45 18.76
N ILE A 188 -15.32 -23.05 17.57
CA ILE A 188 -14.09 -23.02 16.77
C ILE A 188 -13.75 -21.58 16.35
N LEU A 189 -14.76 -20.81 15.94
CA LEU A 189 -14.57 -19.41 15.55
C LEU A 189 -14.02 -18.56 16.71
N MET A 190 -14.57 -18.74 17.93
CA MET A 190 -14.08 -18.05 19.12
C MET A 190 -12.66 -18.46 19.50
N ASP A 191 -12.35 -19.76 19.44
CA ASP A 191 -11.01 -20.27 19.73
C ASP A 191 -9.97 -19.68 18.74
N LEU A 192 -10.27 -19.68 17.44
CA LEU A 192 -9.40 -19.12 16.39
C LEU A 192 -9.23 -17.60 16.53
N GLN A 193 -10.31 -16.87 16.78
CA GLN A 193 -10.28 -15.43 17.00
C GLN A 193 -9.45 -15.05 18.24
N ASN A 194 -9.62 -15.75 19.35
CA ASN A 194 -8.82 -15.54 20.56
C ASN A 194 -7.35 -15.89 20.35
N GLN A 195 -7.07 -16.92 19.53
CA GLN A 195 -5.71 -17.26 19.12
C GLN A 195 -5.08 -16.12 18.30
N GLN A 196 -5.81 -15.52 17.34
CA GLN A 196 -5.33 -14.36 16.57
C GLN A 196 -5.02 -13.16 17.47
N LEU A 197 -5.88 -12.85 18.45
CA LEU A 197 -5.64 -11.77 19.42
C LEU A 197 -4.39 -12.01 20.26
N THR A 198 -4.21 -13.25 20.74
CA THR A 198 -3.04 -13.63 21.54
C THR A 198 -1.76 -13.55 20.72
N GLN A 199 -1.80 -13.98 19.45
CA GLN A 199 -0.67 -13.88 18.53
C GLN A 199 -0.30 -12.42 18.26
N LEU A 200 -1.26 -11.55 17.99
CA LEU A 200 -1.01 -10.12 17.78
C LEU A 200 -0.42 -9.47 19.04
N SER A 201 -0.98 -9.75 20.22
CA SER A 201 -0.47 -9.21 21.48
C SER A 201 0.99 -9.60 21.74
N ASN A 202 1.33 -10.88 21.50
CA ASN A 202 2.70 -11.39 21.63
C ASN A 202 3.65 -10.78 20.60
N TRP A 203 3.18 -10.59 19.36
CA TRP A 203 3.95 -9.93 18.32
C TRP A 203 4.22 -8.48 18.69
N LEU A 204 3.19 -7.72 19.09
CA LEU A 204 3.30 -6.34 19.55
C LEU A 204 4.30 -6.22 20.71
N ALA A 205 4.24 -7.11 21.70
CA ALA A 205 5.18 -7.09 22.83
C ALA A 205 6.64 -7.22 22.39
N LYS A 206 6.93 -8.11 21.44
CA LYS A 206 8.28 -8.27 20.87
C LYS A 206 8.69 -7.04 20.05
N THR A 207 7.76 -6.49 19.27
CA THR A 207 8.01 -5.31 18.44
C THR A 207 8.24 -4.06 19.29
N GLU A 208 7.52 -3.90 20.40
CA GLU A 208 7.72 -2.84 21.39
C GLU A 208 9.10 -2.95 22.06
N GLU A 209 9.54 -4.16 22.41
CA GLU A 209 10.88 -4.39 22.95
C GLU A 209 11.97 -4.05 21.92
N ARG A 210 11.80 -4.50 20.67
CA ARG A 210 12.70 -4.15 19.55
C ARG A 210 12.75 -2.63 19.33
N THR A 211 11.60 -1.98 19.34
CA THR A 211 11.45 -0.52 19.19
C THR A 211 12.20 0.24 20.28
N LYS A 212 12.01 -0.14 21.55
CA LYS A 212 12.73 0.43 22.70
C LYS A 212 14.25 0.24 22.58
N LYS A 213 14.69 -0.92 22.10
CA LYS A 213 16.11 -1.19 21.86
C LYS A 213 16.66 -0.22 20.80
N ILE A 214 16.01 -0.11 19.65
CA ILE A 214 16.41 0.80 18.55
C ILE A 214 16.39 2.28 18.98
N GLU A 215 15.45 2.67 19.85
CA GLU A 215 15.39 4.02 20.41
C GLU A 215 16.57 4.32 21.34
N SER A 216 17.00 3.32 22.12
CA SER A 216 18.14 3.47 23.03
C SER A 216 19.51 3.50 22.33
N GLU A 217 19.58 3.00 21.10
CA GLU A 217 20.80 2.95 20.33
C GLU A 217 21.20 4.35 19.82
N PRO A 218 22.47 4.77 20.02
CA PRO A 218 22.94 6.05 19.55
C PRO A 218 22.98 6.09 18.02
N LEU A 219 22.67 7.24 17.44
CA LEU A 219 22.78 7.47 16.00
C LEU A 219 24.25 7.66 15.59
N GLY A 220 24.68 7.01 14.52
CA GLY A 220 26.10 6.95 14.09
C GLY A 220 26.87 5.80 14.78
N PRO A 221 28.22 5.84 14.87
CA PRO A 221 29.12 7.00 14.82
C PRO A 221 29.61 7.49 13.45
N ASP A 222 29.32 6.79 12.36
CA ASP A 222 29.57 7.29 11.01
C ASP A 222 28.44 7.03 10.00
N LEU A 223 28.67 7.41 8.75
CA LEU A 223 27.67 7.33 7.68
C LEU A 223 27.26 5.89 7.39
N GLU A 224 28.18 4.93 7.50
CA GLU A 224 27.89 3.53 7.20
C GLU A 224 27.06 2.91 8.33
N ASP A 225 27.35 3.24 9.59
CA ASP A 225 26.51 2.84 10.73
C ASP A 225 25.08 3.38 10.59
N LEU A 226 24.94 4.64 10.17
CA LEU A 226 23.62 5.25 9.98
C LEU A 226 22.85 4.59 8.81
N LYS A 227 23.54 4.21 7.73
CA LYS A 227 22.93 3.42 6.64
C LYS A 227 22.47 2.05 7.15
N HIS A 228 23.26 1.40 8.01
CA HIS A 228 22.85 0.13 8.62
C HIS A 228 21.58 0.29 9.47
N GLN A 229 21.52 1.33 10.31
CA GLN A 229 20.33 1.65 11.11
C GLN A 229 19.09 1.93 10.23
N VAL A 230 19.28 2.54 9.06
CA VAL A 230 18.21 2.73 8.07
C VAL A 230 17.70 1.40 7.51
N GLU A 231 18.59 0.44 7.19
CA GLU A 231 18.18 -0.89 6.71
C GLU A 231 17.48 -1.72 7.81
N GLU A 232 17.97 -1.68 9.05
CA GLU A 232 17.30 -2.33 10.19
C GLU A 232 15.89 -1.76 10.44
N HIS A 233 15.72 -0.46 10.21
CA HIS A 233 14.42 0.20 10.32
C HIS A 233 13.49 -0.17 9.16
N LYS A 234 13.98 -0.27 7.93
CA LYS A 234 13.17 -0.77 6.79
C LYS A 234 12.68 -2.19 7.04
N ALA A 235 13.53 -3.06 7.60
CA ALA A 235 13.12 -4.41 7.95
C ALA A 235 11.97 -4.41 8.98
N LEU A 236 12.02 -3.52 9.98
CA LEU A 236 10.91 -3.34 10.93
C LEU A 236 9.63 -2.84 10.23
N GLN A 237 9.75 -1.93 9.25
CA GLN A 237 8.61 -1.46 8.47
C GLN A 237 7.99 -2.59 7.63
N GLU A 238 8.80 -3.44 7.00
CA GLU A 238 8.33 -4.61 6.25
C GLU A 238 7.59 -5.60 7.17
N ASP A 239 8.12 -5.84 8.38
CA ASP A 239 7.46 -6.68 9.38
C ASP A 239 6.07 -6.12 9.78
N LEU A 240 5.94 -4.79 9.90
CA LEU A 240 4.67 -4.10 10.16
C LEU A 240 3.69 -4.26 8.99
N GLU A 241 4.16 -4.09 7.75
CA GLU A 241 3.32 -4.24 6.55
C GLU A 241 2.76 -5.67 6.41
N GLN A 242 3.57 -6.68 6.71
CA GLN A 242 3.13 -8.09 6.73
C GLN A 242 2.09 -8.33 7.83
N GLU A 243 2.30 -7.75 9.01
CA GLU A 243 1.42 -7.92 10.15
C GLU A 243 0.06 -7.20 9.97
N GLN A 244 0.02 -6.11 9.19
CA GLN A 244 -1.21 -5.37 8.88
C GLN A 244 -2.32 -6.27 8.31
N VAL A 245 -1.98 -7.30 7.54
CA VAL A 245 -2.96 -8.28 7.01
C VAL A 245 -3.69 -9.00 8.14
N ARG A 246 -2.97 -9.37 9.20
CA ARG A 246 -3.55 -10.03 10.39
C ARG A 246 -4.41 -9.07 11.21
N VAL A 247 -3.99 -7.81 11.33
CA VAL A 247 -4.76 -6.75 12.00
C VAL A 247 -6.08 -6.47 11.26
N ASN A 248 -6.07 -6.48 9.93
CA ASN A 248 -7.29 -6.29 9.13
C ASN A 248 -8.31 -7.42 9.36
N SER A 249 -7.87 -8.68 9.47
CA SER A 249 -8.73 -9.82 9.78
C SER A 249 -9.45 -9.67 11.13
N LEU A 250 -8.79 -9.04 12.12
CA LEU A 250 -9.37 -8.74 13.44
C LEU A 250 -10.40 -7.60 13.41
N THR A 251 -10.37 -6.73 12.40
CA THR A 251 -11.39 -5.67 12.24
C THR A 251 -12.75 -6.26 11.86
N HIS A 252 -12.76 -7.48 11.30
CA HIS A 252 -13.94 -8.22 10.89
C HIS A 252 -14.23 -9.40 11.83
N MET A 253 -14.04 -9.23 13.14
CA MET A 253 -14.39 -10.26 14.12
C MET A 253 -15.90 -10.46 14.26
N VAL A 254 -16.31 -11.72 14.42
CA VAL A 254 -17.69 -12.12 14.69
C VAL A 254 -17.87 -12.25 16.19
N VAL A 255 -18.63 -11.34 16.79
CA VAL A 255 -18.96 -11.36 18.22
C VAL A 255 -20.33 -11.98 18.43
N VAL A 256 -20.38 -13.07 19.17
CA VAL A 256 -21.62 -13.72 19.61
C VAL A 256 -21.93 -13.29 21.04
N VAL A 257 -23.13 -12.77 21.24
CA VAL A 257 -23.60 -12.22 22.52
C VAL A 257 -24.60 -13.20 23.11
N ASP A 258 -24.35 -13.76 24.30
CA ASP A 258 -25.34 -14.59 25.01
C ASP A 258 -26.33 -13.71 25.80
N GLU A 259 -27.56 -14.20 26.04
CA GLU A 259 -28.59 -13.45 26.79
C GLU A 259 -28.31 -13.36 28.31
N SER A 260 -27.40 -14.19 28.84
CA SER A 260 -27.13 -14.32 30.28
C SER A 260 -25.93 -13.52 30.80
N GLY A 261 -25.02 -13.07 29.92
CA GLY A 261 -23.76 -12.41 30.28
C GLY A 261 -23.10 -11.57 29.17
N GLY A 262 -23.77 -11.42 28.03
CA GLY A 262 -23.22 -10.87 26.79
C GLY A 262 -22.64 -9.46 26.90
N ASP A 263 -23.20 -8.60 27.76
CA ASP A 263 -22.69 -7.23 27.94
C ASP A 263 -21.27 -7.20 28.53
N LYS A 264 -20.92 -8.14 29.41
CA LYS A 264 -19.59 -8.15 30.07
C LYS A 264 -18.51 -8.77 29.18
N ALA A 265 -18.84 -9.86 28.49
CA ALA A 265 -17.89 -10.53 27.60
C ALA A 265 -17.59 -9.67 26.36
N THR A 266 -18.61 -9.01 25.81
CA THR A 266 -18.44 -8.10 24.67
C THR A 266 -17.62 -6.87 25.05
N ALA A 267 -17.90 -6.26 26.20
CA ALA A 267 -17.13 -5.12 26.69
C ALA A 267 -15.64 -5.46 26.95
N ALA A 268 -15.35 -6.64 27.50
CA ALA A 268 -13.98 -7.09 27.71
C ALA A 268 -13.21 -7.29 26.39
N LEU A 269 -13.89 -7.83 25.36
CA LEU A 269 -13.32 -7.98 24.03
C LEU A 269 -13.07 -6.62 23.34
N GLU A 270 -14.02 -5.69 23.46
CA GLU A 270 -13.86 -4.32 22.96
C GLU A 270 -12.68 -3.60 23.63
N GLU A 271 -12.53 -3.74 24.95
CA GLU A 271 -11.39 -3.18 25.69
C GLU A 271 -10.06 -3.79 25.22
N GLN A 272 -10.01 -5.10 25.02
CA GLN A 272 -8.81 -5.78 24.51
C GLN A 272 -8.45 -5.34 23.08
N LEU A 273 -9.44 -5.21 22.20
CA LEU A 273 -9.22 -4.71 20.84
C LEU A 273 -8.75 -3.25 20.84
N GLN A 274 -9.30 -2.42 21.73
CA GLN A 274 -8.87 -1.04 21.89
C GLN A 274 -7.40 -0.95 22.36
N ASP A 275 -7.01 -1.72 23.38
CA ASP A 275 -5.61 -1.78 23.85
C ASP A 275 -4.63 -2.18 22.74
N LEU A 276 -4.96 -3.24 21.99
CA LEU A 276 -4.14 -3.68 20.87
C LEU A 276 -4.07 -2.64 19.75
N GLY A 277 -5.19 -1.96 19.47
CA GLY A 277 -5.26 -0.87 18.50
C GLY A 277 -4.40 0.34 18.89
N ASP A 278 -4.44 0.75 20.16
CA ASP A 278 -3.65 1.87 20.67
C ASP A 278 -2.15 1.54 20.63
N ARG A 279 -1.77 0.32 21.01
CA ARG A 279 -0.38 -0.17 20.93
C ARG A 279 0.13 -0.24 19.49
N TRP A 280 -0.68 -0.77 18.57
CA TRP A 280 -0.37 -0.79 17.13
C TRP A 280 -0.15 0.62 16.59
N ALA A 281 -1.09 1.54 16.83
CA ALA A 281 -0.99 2.93 16.39
C ALA A 281 0.25 3.64 16.95
N ALA A 282 0.60 3.36 18.22
CA ALA A 282 1.81 3.90 18.83
C ALA A 282 3.09 3.43 18.12
N ILE A 283 3.19 2.14 17.76
CA ILE A 283 4.32 1.60 17.01
C ILE A 283 4.37 2.21 15.61
N CYS A 284 3.24 2.27 14.88
CA CYS A 284 3.20 2.88 13.55
C CYS A 284 3.68 4.34 13.55
N ARG A 285 3.18 5.15 14.49
CA ARG A 285 3.60 6.55 14.63
C ARG A 285 5.09 6.65 14.96
N TRP A 286 5.57 5.84 15.92
CA TRP A 286 6.98 5.84 16.27
C TRP A 286 7.86 5.46 15.08
N THR A 287 7.45 4.45 14.29
CA THR A 287 8.18 4.00 13.11
C THR A 287 8.29 5.14 12.08
N GLU A 288 7.18 5.83 11.79
CA GLU A 288 7.18 6.98 10.87
C GLU A 288 8.06 8.14 11.37
N ASP A 289 7.92 8.53 12.64
CA ASP A 289 8.73 9.59 13.26
C ASP A 289 10.23 9.23 13.21
N ARG A 290 10.57 7.97 13.48
CA ARG A 290 11.93 7.46 13.45
C ARG A 290 12.50 7.45 12.03
N TRP A 291 11.71 7.10 11.02
CA TRP A 291 12.10 7.15 9.62
C TRP A 291 12.47 8.58 9.18
N VAL A 292 11.60 9.55 9.48
CA VAL A 292 11.83 10.96 9.15
C VAL A 292 13.12 11.47 9.80
N LEU A 293 13.34 11.11 11.07
CA LEU A 293 14.57 11.44 11.79
C LEU A 293 15.82 10.86 11.13
N LEU A 294 15.80 9.56 10.79
CA LEU A 294 16.92 8.88 10.14
C LEU A 294 17.24 9.49 8.76
N GLN A 295 16.22 9.79 7.96
CA GLN A 295 16.38 10.43 6.64
C GLN A 295 16.97 11.84 6.74
N ASP A 296 16.49 12.66 7.67
CA ASP A 296 17.03 14.01 7.88
C ASP A 296 18.51 13.97 8.28
N ILE A 297 18.87 13.08 9.21
CA ILE A 297 20.26 12.91 9.65
C ILE A 297 21.13 12.38 8.50
N LEU A 298 20.66 11.38 7.74
CA LEU A 298 21.40 10.80 6.62
C LEU A 298 21.71 11.86 5.56
N ARG A 299 20.72 12.69 5.22
CA ARG A 299 20.90 13.81 4.29
C ARG A 299 21.93 14.82 4.80
N LYS A 300 21.82 15.26 6.06
CA LYS A 300 22.77 16.19 6.67
C LYS A 300 24.19 15.62 6.69
N TRP A 301 24.30 14.33 7.00
CA TRP A 301 25.58 13.63 7.02
C TRP A 301 26.21 13.54 5.64
N GLN A 302 25.44 13.19 4.61
CA GLN A 302 25.89 13.12 3.22
C GLN A 302 26.37 14.48 2.72
N GLN A 303 25.60 15.56 2.95
CA GLN A 303 25.98 16.92 2.58
C GLN A 303 27.28 17.34 3.24
N PHE A 304 27.44 17.07 4.55
CA PHE A 304 28.69 17.34 5.25
C PHE A 304 29.86 16.53 4.68
N ALA A 305 29.67 15.22 4.43
CA ALA A 305 30.71 14.33 3.91
C ALA A 305 31.18 14.73 2.50
N GLU A 306 30.26 15.12 1.63
CA GLU A 306 30.56 15.59 0.26
C GLU A 306 31.35 16.90 0.29
N GLU A 307 30.86 17.92 1.00
CA GLU A 307 31.54 19.20 1.14
C GLU A 307 32.92 19.03 1.80
N GLN A 308 33.02 18.16 2.80
CA GLN A 308 34.28 17.82 3.45
C GLN A 308 35.28 17.24 2.44
N CYS A 309 34.86 16.28 1.61
CA CYS A 309 35.73 15.61 0.64
C CYS A 309 36.23 16.58 -0.45
N LEU A 310 35.34 17.44 -0.95
CA LEU A 310 35.68 18.47 -1.93
C LEU A 310 36.67 19.49 -1.36
N PHE A 311 36.45 19.92 -0.11
CA PHE A 311 37.32 20.90 0.54
C PHE A 311 38.70 20.31 0.87
N ASP A 312 38.75 19.05 1.33
CA ASP A 312 40.00 18.33 1.60
C ASP A 312 40.85 18.16 0.33
N SER A 313 40.23 17.76 -0.78
CA SER A 313 40.89 17.62 -2.08
C SER A 313 41.43 18.96 -2.57
N TRP A 314 40.63 20.02 -2.45
CA TRP A 314 41.02 21.37 -2.83
C TRP A 314 42.18 21.90 -1.97
N LEU A 315 42.13 21.72 -0.64
CA LEU A 315 43.21 22.12 0.26
C LEU A 315 44.52 21.44 -0.15
N THR A 316 44.47 20.12 -0.39
CA THR A 316 45.64 19.33 -0.81
C THR A 316 46.23 19.87 -2.12
N GLU A 317 45.39 20.15 -3.13
CA GLU A 317 45.83 20.74 -4.40
C GLU A 317 46.53 22.10 -4.19
N LYS A 318 45.96 22.98 -3.36
CA LYS A 318 46.50 24.32 -3.14
C LYS A 318 47.75 24.32 -2.27
N GLU A 319 47.84 23.45 -1.26
CA GLU A 319 49.06 23.21 -0.48
C GLU A 319 50.22 22.79 -1.39
N ASP A 320 49.97 21.90 -2.34
CA ASP A 320 50.92 21.50 -3.36
C ASP A 320 51.29 22.66 -4.29
N ALA A 321 50.30 23.40 -4.79
CA ALA A 321 50.51 24.52 -5.70
C ALA A 321 51.40 25.61 -5.08
N VAL A 322 51.15 25.98 -3.82
CA VAL A 322 51.97 26.94 -3.06
C VAL A 322 53.39 26.41 -2.85
N SER A 323 53.54 25.10 -2.62
CA SER A 323 54.85 24.47 -2.42
C SER A 323 55.73 24.47 -3.68
N ARG A 324 55.12 24.50 -4.88
CA ARG A 324 55.82 24.50 -6.18
C ARG A 324 56.19 25.89 -6.70
N ILE A 325 55.84 26.97 -5.98
CA ILE A 325 56.17 28.33 -6.41
C ILE A 325 57.64 28.59 -6.15
N HIS A 326 58.35 29.01 -7.21
CA HIS A 326 59.75 29.43 -7.12
C HIS A 326 59.82 30.78 -6.41
N THR A 327 60.53 30.86 -5.27
CA THR A 327 60.60 32.06 -4.42
C THR A 327 61.94 32.77 -4.43
N THR A 328 63.01 32.14 -4.90
CA THR A 328 64.39 32.67 -4.90
C THR A 328 65.16 32.17 -6.11
N GLY A 329 66.23 32.86 -6.54
CA GLY A 329 67.09 32.37 -7.63
C GLY A 329 66.41 32.36 -9.01
N PHE A 330 65.73 33.45 -9.36
CA PHE A 330 65.08 33.62 -10.67
C PHE A 330 66.12 33.76 -11.78
N LYS A 331 65.92 33.06 -12.90
CA LYS A 331 66.81 33.11 -14.08
C LYS A 331 66.58 34.37 -14.91
N ASP A 332 65.33 34.82 -15.00
CA ASP A 332 64.93 36.02 -15.73
C ASP A 332 63.71 36.70 -15.10
N GLN A 333 63.37 37.90 -15.60
CA GLN A 333 62.23 38.68 -15.13
C GLN A 333 60.89 37.99 -15.45
N ASN A 334 60.83 37.15 -16.49
CA ASN A 334 59.62 36.45 -16.89
C ASN A 334 59.23 35.34 -15.90
N GLU A 335 60.21 34.60 -15.39
CA GLU A 335 60.03 33.58 -14.35
C GLU A 335 59.52 34.21 -13.04
N MET A 336 60.07 35.37 -12.66
CA MET A 336 59.60 36.13 -11.50
C MET A 336 58.16 36.63 -11.67
N LEU A 337 57.82 37.19 -12.84
CA LEU A 337 56.45 37.61 -13.16
C LEU A 337 55.47 36.43 -13.20
N ALA A 338 55.90 35.26 -13.66
CA ALA A 338 55.10 34.04 -13.64
C ALA A 338 54.81 33.58 -12.21
N SER A 339 55.79 33.61 -11.29
CA SER A 339 55.58 33.30 -9.87
C SER A 339 54.66 34.32 -9.18
N LEU A 340 54.77 35.61 -9.50
CA LEU A 340 53.85 36.65 -8.99
C LEU A 340 52.41 36.43 -9.45
N ARG A 341 52.19 36.08 -10.72
CA ARG A 341 50.86 35.75 -11.25
C ARG A 341 50.27 34.53 -10.55
N LYS A 342 51.06 33.47 -10.34
CA LYS A 342 50.62 32.27 -9.59
C LYS A 342 50.21 32.62 -8.16
N LEU A 343 50.97 33.47 -7.45
CA LEU A 343 50.62 33.94 -6.11
C LEU A 343 49.31 34.75 -6.10
N ALA A 344 49.11 35.64 -7.07
CA ALA A 344 47.91 36.45 -7.17
C ALA A 344 46.65 35.60 -7.40
N ILE A 345 46.76 34.59 -8.28
CA ILE A 345 45.67 33.62 -8.54
C ILE A 345 45.34 32.84 -7.26
N LEU A 346 46.35 32.27 -6.59
CA LEU A 346 46.13 31.51 -5.36
C LEU A 346 45.54 32.36 -4.24
N LYS A 347 45.97 33.62 -4.10
CA LYS A 347 45.37 34.54 -3.14
C LYS A 347 43.89 34.78 -3.43
N GLY A 348 43.52 34.96 -4.71
CA GLY A 348 42.13 35.05 -5.14
C GLY A 348 41.33 33.77 -4.83
N ASP A 349 41.89 32.60 -5.14
CA ASP A 349 41.27 31.30 -4.86
C ASP A 349 40.97 31.12 -3.36
N LEU A 350 41.92 31.48 -2.49
CA LEU A 350 41.75 31.43 -1.03
C LEU A 350 40.68 32.42 -0.54
N GLU A 351 40.61 33.64 -1.09
CA GLU A 351 39.55 34.59 -0.72
C GLU A 351 38.17 34.00 -1.03
N MET A 352 38.01 33.39 -2.21
CA MET A 352 36.75 32.79 -2.65
C MET A 352 36.36 31.52 -1.86
N LYS A 353 37.34 30.77 -1.35
CA LYS A 353 37.10 29.49 -0.64
C LYS A 353 36.91 29.64 0.87
N ARG A 354 37.15 30.83 1.44
CA ARG A 354 36.94 31.10 2.88
C ARG A 354 35.50 30.81 3.33
N GLN A 355 34.51 31.14 2.50
CA GLN A 355 33.10 30.88 2.80
C GLN A 355 32.76 29.37 2.93
N THR A 356 33.51 28.50 2.25
CA THR A 356 33.32 27.04 2.34
C THR A 356 33.65 26.50 3.73
N MET A 357 34.65 27.08 4.42
CA MET A 357 34.94 26.73 5.82
C MET A 357 33.75 27.08 6.73
N GLY A 358 33.16 28.27 6.55
CA GLY A 358 31.95 28.67 7.30
C GLY A 358 30.75 27.76 7.03
N LYS A 359 30.57 27.34 5.77
CA LYS A 359 29.54 26.35 5.38
C LYS A 359 29.78 24.98 6.03
N LEU A 360 31.02 24.50 6.07
CA LEU A 360 31.36 23.24 6.75
C LEU A 360 31.06 23.30 8.26
N SER A 361 31.37 24.43 8.90
CA SER A 361 31.01 24.66 10.31
C SER A 361 29.51 24.66 10.53
N SER A 362 28.71 25.31 9.67
CA SER A 362 27.25 25.31 9.81
C SER A 362 26.65 23.92 9.59
N LEU A 363 27.05 23.21 8.54
CA LEU A 363 26.57 21.85 8.24
C LEU A 363 26.89 20.88 9.38
N MET A 364 28.07 21.02 9.98
CA MET A 364 28.43 20.24 11.15
C MET A 364 27.54 20.56 12.36
N GLN A 365 27.31 21.84 12.69
CA GLN A 365 26.43 22.18 13.81
C GLN A 365 25.01 21.64 13.61
N ASP A 366 24.48 21.74 12.38
CA ASP A 366 23.19 21.16 12.01
C ASP A 366 23.17 19.64 12.21
N LEU A 367 24.24 18.95 11.83
CA LEU A 367 24.40 17.51 12.03
C LEU A 367 24.49 17.12 13.52
N LEU A 368 25.27 17.86 14.32
CA LEU A 368 25.44 17.62 15.75
C LEU A 368 24.13 17.81 16.52
N SER A 369 23.36 18.83 16.15
CA SER A 369 22.05 19.10 16.74
C SER A 369 21.07 17.93 16.53
N ALA A 370 21.21 17.21 15.41
CA ALA A 370 20.32 16.12 15.01
C ALA A 370 20.77 14.76 15.59
N VAL A 371 22.06 14.43 15.52
CA VAL A 371 22.60 13.13 15.98
C VAL A 371 22.65 13.03 17.51
N LYS A 372 22.87 14.16 18.21
CA LYS A 372 22.95 14.24 19.69
C LYS A 372 23.91 13.21 20.33
N ASN A 373 24.97 12.83 19.61
CA ASN A 373 25.98 11.87 20.06
C ASN A 373 27.30 12.58 20.38
N LYS A 374 27.77 12.48 21.63
CA LYS A 374 29.00 13.14 22.10
C LYS A 374 30.26 12.62 21.40
N ALA A 375 30.34 11.33 21.10
CA ALA A 375 31.50 10.75 20.43
C ALA A 375 31.61 11.25 18.99
N VAL A 376 30.47 11.38 18.30
CA VAL A 376 30.39 11.98 16.95
C VAL A 376 30.82 13.45 16.99
N ALA A 377 30.35 14.21 17.98
CA ALA A 377 30.73 15.61 18.16
C ALA A 377 32.25 15.79 18.23
N GLN A 378 32.90 15.05 19.13
CA GLN A 378 34.36 15.12 19.28
C GLN A 378 35.11 14.74 18.00
N LYS A 379 34.66 13.71 17.29
CA LYS A 379 35.27 13.26 16.02
C LYS A 379 35.14 14.30 14.93
N LEU A 380 33.98 14.94 14.80
CA LEU A 380 33.75 15.97 13.81
C LEU A 380 34.51 17.26 14.17
N ASP A 381 34.55 17.65 15.45
CA ASP A 381 35.27 18.84 15.93
C ASP A 381 36.75 18.74 15.60
N GLY A 382 37.36 17.57 15.85
CA GLY A 382 38.74 17.32 15.46
C GLY A 382 39.00 17.43 13.95
N ARG A 383 38.01 17.11 13.11
CA ARG A 383 38.12 17.27 11.64
C ARG A 383 38.09 18.73 11.21
N LEU A 384 37.19 19.55 11.75
CA LEU A 384 37.17 20.98 11.46
C LEU A 384 38.43 21.68 11.94
N GLU A 385 38.92 21.32 13.14
CA GLU A 385 40.17 21.86 13.67
C GLU A 385 41.35 21.51 12.76
N ASN A 386 41.40 20.29 12.22
CA ASN A 386 42.41 19.92 11.23
C ASN A 386 42.36 20.81 9.98
N PHE A 387 41.15 21.07 9.45
CA PHE A 387 40.99 21.96 8.30
C PHE A 387 41.37 23.41 8.61
N ALA A 388 41.01 23.93 9.78
CA ALA A 388 41.42 25.27 10.22
C ALA A 388 42.95 25.39 10.28
N GLN A 389 43.62 24.40 10.87
CA GLN A 389 45.09 24.39 10.94
C GLN A 389 45.76 24.30 9.57
N ARG A 390 45.23 23.47 8.66
CA ARG A 390 45.74 23.38 7.28
C ARG A 390 45.54 24.69 6.51
N TRP A 391 44.38 25.29 6.64
CA TRP A 391 44.06 26.60 6.07
C TRP A 391 45.05 27.68 6.55
N ASP A 392 45.27 27.79 7.86
CA ASP A 392 46.19 28.78 8.43
C ASP A 392 47.63 28.57 7.96
N ARG A 393 48.09 27.31 7.92
CA ARG A 393 49.42 26.97 7.38
C ARG A 393 49.56 27.35 5.92
N LEU A 394 48.52 27.13 5.11
CA LEU A 394 48.49 27.50 3.70
C LEU A 394 48.59 29.02 3.51
N VAL A 395 47.80 29.79 4.27
CA VAL A 395 47.83 31.27 4.26
C VAL A 395 49.21 31.78 4.65
N GLN A 396 49.78 31.28 5.76
CA GLN A 396 51.10 31.69 6.23
C GLN A 396 52.20 31.39 5.19
N LYS A 397 52.15 30.22 4.56
CA LYS A 397 53.12 29.84 3.52
C LYS A 397 52.99 30.73 2.29
N LEU A 398 51.77 31.05 1.87
CA LEU A 398 51.51 31.96 0.75
C LEU A 398 52.05 33.37 1.03
N GLU A 399 51.83 33.89 2.23
CA GLU A 399 52.36 35.20 2.66
C GLU A 399 53.89 35.22 2.70
N SER A 400 54.50 34.15 3.22
CA SER A 400 55.96 33.99 3.24
C SER A 400 56.54 34.01 1.82
N ASN A 401 55.97 33.21 0.92
CA ASN A 401 56.35 33.19 -0.49
C ASN A 401 56.20 34.58 -1.14
N SER A 402 55.09 35.28 -0.88
CA SER A 402 54.86 36.65 -1.38
C SER A 402 55.92 37.63 -0.89
N LYS A 403 56.32 37.56 0.38
CA LYS A 403 57.39 38.40 0.95
C LYS A 403 58.74 38.11 0.30
N GLN A 404 59.10 36.83 0.14
CA GLN A 404 60.35 36.42 -0.49
C GLN A 404 60.46 36.89 -1.95
N ILE A 405 59.38 36.74 -2.73
CA ILE A 405 59.37 37.22 -4.12
C ILE A 405 59.42 38.75 -4.18
N SER A 406 58.70 39.46 -3.30
CA SER A 406 58.75 40.93 -3.24
C SER A 406 60.16 41.45 -2.92
N GLN A 407 60.89 40.76 -2.03
CA GLN A 407 62.29 41.05 -1.73
C GLN A 407 63.21 40.78 -2.94
N ALA A 408 63.00 39.67 -3.65
CA ALA A 408 63.74 39.37 -4.89
C ALA A 408 63.49 40.41 -5.99
N VAL A 409 62.23 40.85 -6.18
CA VAL A 409 61.86 41.95 -7.10
C VAL A 409 62.64 43.22 -6.76
N THR A 410 62.66 43.59 -5.48
CA THR A 410 63.37 44.79 -5.00
C THR A 410 64.88 44.68 -5.23
N ALA A 411 65.48 43.51 -5.00
CA ALA A 411 66.90 43.28 -5.24
C ALA A 411 67.27 43.35 -6.74
N THR A 412 66.45 42.79 -7.63
CA THR A 412 66.64 42.88 -9.08
C THR A 412 66.47 44.32 -9.59
N GLN A 413 65.53 45.09 -9.02
CA GLN A 413 65.35 46.52 -9.32
C GLN A 413 66.54 47.37 -8.85
N THR A 414 67.14 47.03 -7.71
CA THR A 414 68.32 47.72 -7.17
C THR A 414 69.59 47.45 -8.01
N SER A 415 69.71 46.26 -8.61
CA SER A 415 70.82 45.89 -9.50
C SER A 415 70.79 46.65 -10.85
N LEU A 416 69.60 46.96 -11.38
CA LEU A 416 69.43 47.82 -12.55
C LEU A 416 69.75 49.30 -12.25
N THR A 417 69.54 49.77 -11.01
CA THR A 417 69.93 51.14 -10.62
C THR A 417 71.43 51.28 -10.30
N GLN A 418 72.19 50.20 -10.08
CA GLN A 418 73.64 50.29 -9.91
C GLN A 418 74.42 50.24 -11.24
N THR A 419 73.80 49.85 -12.35
CA THR A 419 74.41 49.91 -13.70
C THR A 419 74.06 51.17 -14.49
N THR A 420 73.26 52.09 -13.93
CA THR A 420 72.87 53.35 -14.59
C THR A 420 73.02 54.58 -13.69
N VAL A 421 73.88 54.52 -12.66
CA VAL A 421 74.30 55.70 -11.89
C VAL A 421 75.83 55.79 -11.92
N MET A 422 76.35 55.91 -13.14
CA MET A 422 77.64 56.55 -13.42
C MET A 422 77.47 57.55 -14.58
N GLU A 423 76.42 58.35 -14.55
CA GLU A 423 76.39 59.64 -15.23
C GLU A 423 75.37 60.57 -14.56
N THR A 424 75.91 61.65 -13.99
CA THR A 424 75.25 62.88 -13.51
C THR A 424 74.38 62.85 -12.25
N VAL A 425 74.97 63.44 -11.20
CA VAL A 425 74.35 64.02 -10.01
C VAL A 425 73.71 65.36 -10.36
N THR A 426 72.45 65.61 -9.97
CA THR A 426 72.04 66.90 -9.36
C THR A 426 70.72 66.81 -8.57
N MET A 427 70.86 66.89 -7.24
CA MET A 427 70.03 67.59 -6.23
C MET A 427 68.52 67.36 -6.06
N VAL A 428 68.20 66.53 -5.05
CA VAL A 428 67.49 66.84 -3.78
C VAL A 428 66.52 68.04 -3.75
N THR A 429 65.24 67.79 -3.41
CA THR A 429 64.58 68.43 -2.24
C THR A 429 63.43 67.56 -1.70
N THR A 430 63.57 67.18 -0.42
CA THR A 430 62.59 66.90 0.66
C THR A 430 61.15 67.41 0.40
N ARG A 431 60.05 66.81 0.90
CA ARG A 431 59.73 66.44 2.29
C ARG A 431 58.33 65.79 2.37
N GLU A 432 58.10 65.03 3.44
CA GLU A 432 56.84 64.40 3.86
C GLU A 432 55.65 65.35 3.97
N GLN A 433 54.44 64.83 3.75
CA GLN A 433 53.27 65.18 4.57
C GLN A 433 52.19 64.09 4.49
N ILE A 434 51.96 63.46 5.64
CA ILE A 434 50.75 62.75 6.03
C ILE A 434 49.62 63.78 6.11
N LEU A 435 48.50 63.55 5.41
CA LEU A 435 47.20 63.96 5.95
C LEU A 435 46.05 63.16 5.33
N VAL A 436 45.42 62.40 6.23
CA VAL A 436 44.14 61.71 6.18
C VAL A 436 43.08 62.51 5.40
N LYS A 437 42.41 61.87 4.43
CA LYS A 437 41.17 62.38 3.82
C LYS A 437 39.99 61.46 4.10
N HIS A 438 39.21 61.90 5.09
CA HIS A 438 37.76 61.99 5.13
C HIS A 438 36.97 60.69 4.85
N ALA A 439 36.73 59.97 5.95
CA ALA A 439 35.49 59.22 6.14
C ALA A 439 34.30 60.19 5.99
N LYS A 440 33.37 59.85 5.10
CA LYS A 440 32.03 60.45 5.07
C LYS A 440 31.29 59.98 6.31
N GLU A 441 30.84 60.96 7.06
CA GLU A 441 29.85 60.91 8.12
C GLU A 441 28.58 60.21 7.60
N GLU A 442 28.43 58.92 7.91
CA GLU A 442 27.14 58.25 7.86
C GLU A 442 26.37 58.64 9.13
N LEU A 443 25.28 59.37 8.90
CA LEU A 443 24.24 59.61 9.89
C LEU A 443 23.73 58.29 10.48
N PRO A 444 23.31 58.26 11.76
CA PRO A 444 22.71 57.08 12.36
C PRO A 444 21.42 56.71 11.60
N PRO A 445 21.08 55.41 11.50
CA PRO A 445 19.93 54.96 10.73
C PRO A 445 18.64 55.53 11.35
N PRO A 446 17.65 55.95 10.53
CA PRO A 446 16.34 56.29 11.05
C PRO A 446 15.72 55.04 11.70
N PRO A 447 14.90 55.20 12.75
CA PRO A 447 14.24 54.07 13.40
C PRO A 447 13.40 53.29 12.38
N PRO A 448 13.22 51.98 12.54
CA PRO A 448 12.51 51.16 11.57
C PRO A 448 11.11 51.73 11.39
N HIS A 449 10.79 52.12 10.15
CA HIS A 449 9.41 52.38 9.77
C HIS A 449 8.65 51.09 10.09
N LYS A 450 7.78 51.18 11.10
CA LYS A 450 6.74 50.18 11.34
C LYS A 450 6.03 50.01 10.02
N LYS A 451 6.35 48.94 9.28
CA LYS A 451 5.52 48.45 8.20
C LYS A 451 4.19 48.16 8.86
N ARG A 452 3.24 49.09 8.71
CA ARG A 452 1.83 48.72 8.77
C ARG A 452 1.72 47.58 7.77
N GLN A 453 1.49 46.39 8.31
CA GLN A 453 1.08 45.24 7.52
C GLN A 453 -0.28 45.62 6.96
N ILE A 454 -0.24 46.29 5.81
CA ILE A 454 -1.41 46.43 4.96
C ILE A 454 -1.72 45.01 4.54
N LEU A 455 -2.92 44.59 4.90
CA LEU A 455 -3.49 43.30 4.64
C LEU A 455 -3.63 43.14 3.12
N VAL A 456 -2.54 42.82 2.42
CA VAL A 456 -2.64 42.08 1.15
C VAL A 456 -3.49 40.88 1.52
N ASP A 457 -4.66 40.75 0.88
CA ASP A 457 -5.80 40.02 1.42
C ASP A 457 -5.33 38.67 1.97
N SER A 458 -5.21 38.57 3.31
CA SER A 458 -4.39 37.50 3.93
C SER A 458 -4.90 36.12 3.53
N GLU A 459 -6.14 36.07 3.11
CA GLU A 459 -6.85 34.90 2.64
C GLU A 459 -6.38 34.43 1.26
N ILE A 460 -6.17 35.31 0.26
CA ILE A 460 -5.69 34.90 -1.07
C ILE A 460 -4.26 34.39 -0.97
N ARG A 461 -3.41 35.06 -0.17
CA ARG A 461 -2.04 34.60 0.07
C ARG A 461 -1.99 33.26 0.82
N LYS A 462 -2.79 33.11 1.88
CA LYS A 462 -2.90 31.83 2.60
C LYS A 462 -3.38 30.70 1.69
N ARG A 463 -4.39 30.94 0.85
CA ARG A 463 -4.88 29.95 -0.12
C ARG A 463 -3.80 29.56 -1.12
N PHE A 464 -3.12 30.54 -1.70
CA PHE A 464 -1.99 30.28 -2.60
C PHE A 464 -0.91 29.42 -1.92
N ASP A 465 -0.50 29.75 -0.69
CA ASP A 465 0.53 29.01 0.04
C ASP A 465 0.08 27.58 0.39
N VAL A 466 -1.18 27.41 0.83
CA VAL A 466 -1.79 26.10 1.14
C VAL A 466 -1.89 25.23 -0.12
N ASP A 467 -2.46 25.75 -1.21
CA ASP A 467 -2.63 24.98 -2.45
C ASP A 467 -1.27 24.64 -3.08
N THR A 468 -0.30 25.56 -3.04
CA THR A 468 1.07 25.31 -3.50
C THR A 468 1.73 24.18 -2.71
N THR A 469 1.56 24.18 -1.38
CA THR A 469 2.11 23.13 -0.51
C THR A 469 1.46 21.78 -0.79
N GLU A 470 0.14 21.74 -0.93
CA GLU A 470 -0.59 20.52 -1.25
C GLU A 470 -0.16 19.93 -2.60
N LEU A 471 -0.05 20.76 -3.64
CA LEU A 471 0.39 20.34 -4.96
C LEU A 471 1.82 19.80 -4.94
N HIS A 472 2.73 20.46 -4.23
CA HIS A 472 4.09 19.97 -4.05
C HIS A 472 4.14 18.65 -3.30
N SER A 473 3.41 18.51 -2.19
CA SER A 473 3.36 17.25 -1.43
C SER A 473 2.78 16.11 -2.26
N TRP A 474 1.73 16.37 -3.04
CA TRP A 474 1.14 15.38 -3.93
C TRP A 474 2.10 14.96 -5.04
N MET A 475 2.77 15.91 -5.71
CA MET A 475 3.78 15.60 -6.73
C MET A 475 4.95 14.82 -6.14
N THR A 476 5.47 15.20 -4.96
CA THR A 476 6.58 14.47 -4.32
C THR A 476 6.22 13.02 -4.00
N ARG A 477 5.04 12.77 -3.42
CA ARG A 477 4.59 11.39 -3.13
C ARG A 477 4.37 10.59 -4.42
N SER A 478 3.80 11.22 -5.44
CA SER A 478 3.57 10.59 -6.74
C SER A 478 4.89 10.29 -7.46
N GLU A 479 5.86 11.21 -7.42
CA GLU A 479 7.22 11.02 -7.97
C GLU A 479 7.93 9.85 -7.31
N ALA A 480 7.79 9.66 -6.00
CA ALA A 480 8.38 8.50 -5.31
C ALA A 480 7.85 7.16 -5.87
N VAL A 481 6.57 7.09 -6.24
CA VAL A 481 6.00 5.93 -6.93
C VAL A 481 6.55 5.81 -8.35
N LEU A 482 6.55 6.91 -9.12
CA LEU A 482 6.98 6.94 -10.52
C LEU A 482 8.50 6.73 -10.71
N GLN A 483 9.29 6.90 -9.66
CA GLN A 483 10.73 6.65 -9.63
C GLN A 483 11.09 5.33 -8.95
N SER A 484 10.10 4.47 -8.69
CA SER A 484 10.34 3.12 -8.14
C SER A 484 11.39 2.37 -8.98
N PRO A 485 12.32 1.62 -8.34
CA PRO A 485 13.29 0.79 -9.06
C PRO A 485 12.63 -0.29 -9.92
N GLU A 486 11.34 -0.57 -9.72
CA GLU A 486 10.55 -1.49 -10.55
C GLU A 486 10.56 -1.09 -12.03
N PHE A 487 10.70 0.20 -12.35
CA PHE A 487 10.77 0.72 -13.72
C PHE A 487 12.13 0.48 -14.42
N ALA A 488 13.15 0.04 -13.68
CA ALA A 488 14.51 -0.11 -14.22
C ALA A 488 14.75 -1.42 -15.01
N ILE A 489 13.87 -2.43 -14.86
CA ILE A 489 14.13 -3.79 -15.36
C ILE A 489 12.95 -4.31 -16.20
N TYR A 490 13.25 -4.83 -17.40
CA TYR A 490 12.30 -5.57 -18.22
C TYR A 490 12.12 -7.01 -17.74
N ARG A 491 10.86 -7.46 -17.64
CA ARG A 491 10.51 -8.79 -17.13
C ARG A 491 9.81 -9.61 -18.22
N LYS A 492 10.12 -10.91 -18.29
CA LYS A 492 9.46 -11.86 -19.20
C LYS A 492 8.12 -12.35 -18.63
N GLU A 493 8.02 -12.42 -17.31
CA GLU A 493 6.90 -12.97 -16.54
C GLU A 493 6.69 -12.15 -15.26
N GLY A 494 5.49 -12.23 -14.67
CA GLY A 494 5.16 -11.60 -13.39
C GLY A 494 3.91 -10.73 -13.41
N ASN A 495 3.43 -10.37 -12.22
CA ASN A 495 2.25 -9.52 -12.03
C ASN A 495 2.69 -8.06 -11.78
N LEU A 496 2.21 -7.13 -12.61
CA LEU A 496 2.42 -5.69 -12.46
C LEU A 496 1.14 -4.94 -12.06
N SER A 497 0.11 -5.66 -11.59
CA SER A 497 -1.18 -5.07 -11.21
C SER A 497 -1.05 -4.02 -10.12
N ASP A 498 -0.33 -4.31 -9.02
CA ASP A 498 -0.16 -3.37 -7.90
C ASP A 498 0.56 -2.08 -8.33
N LEU A 499 1.65 -2.20 -9.11
CA LEU A 499 2.35 -1.04 -9.66
C LEU A 499 1.46 -0.25 -10.64
N ARG A 500 0.72 -0.96 -11.50
CA ARG A 500 -0.22 -0.36 -12.44
C ARG A 500 -1.35 0.36 -11.72
N GLU A 501 -1.88 -0.20 -10.64
CA GLU A 501 -2.95 0.39 -9.85
C GLU A 501 -2.47 1.68 -9.18
N ARG A 502 -1.27 1.66 -8.57
CA ARG A 502 -0.65 2.86 -8.00
C ARG A 502 -0.46 3.98 -9.04
N VAL A 503 0.06 3.66 -10.24
CA VAL A 503 0.24 4.66 -11.31
C VAL A 503 -1.10 5.15 -11.87
N ASN A 504 -2.09 4.27 -12.02
CA ASN A 504 -3.43 4.64 -12.47
C ASN A 504 -4.19 5.48 -11.44
N ALA A 505 -3.93 5.30 -10.15
CA ALA A 505 -4.47 6.19 -9.10
C ALA A 505 -3.95 7.62 -9.29
N ILE A 506 -2.64 7.77 -9.54
CA ILE A 506 -2.02 9.07 -9.83
C ILE A 506 -2.64 9.71 -11.09
N GLU A 507 -2.82 8.95 -12.17
CA GLU A 507 -3.43 9.47 -13.40
C GLU A 507 -4.91 9.88 -13.20
N ARG A 508 -5.66 9.20 -12.32
CA ARG A 508 -7.04 9.61 -11.96
C ARG A 508 -7.05 10.94 -11.19
N GLU A 509 -6.18 11.08 -10.19
CA GLU A 509 -6.08 12.29 -9.36
C GLU A 509 -5.55 13.52 -10.12
N LYS A 510 -4.74 13.31 -11.16
CA LYS A 510 -4.12 14.35 -11.99
C LYS A 510 -5.10 15.41 -12.49
N SER A 511 -6.30 15.02 -12.89
CA SER A 511 -7.32 15.94 -13.41
C SER A 511 -7.77 16.96 -12.35
N GLU A 512 -7.99 16.50 -11.12
CA GLU A 512 -8.35 17.33 -9.98
C GLU A 512 -7.18 18.27 -9.59
N LYS A 513 -5.96 17.72 -9.54
CA LYS A 513 -4.77 18.50 -9.18
C LYS A 513 -4.40 19.53 -10.26
N TYR A 514 -4.62 19.24 -11.53
CA TYR A 514 -4.45 20.21 -12.61
C TYR A 514 -5.41 21.40 -12.47
N ARG A 515 -6.67 21.15 -12.11
CA ARG A 515 -7.64 22.22 -11.82
C ARG A 515 -7.17 23.08 -10.64
N LYS A 516 -6.69 22.45 -9.56
CA LYS A 516 -6.12 23.17 -8.40
C LYS A 516 -4.87 23.99 -8.77
N LEU A 517 -4.01 23.50 -9.67
CA LEU A 517 -2.88 24.25 -10.20
C LEU A 517 -3.31 25.50 -10.98
N GLN A 518 -4.38 25.39 -11.79
CA GLN A 518 -4.96 26.53 -12.51
C GLN A 518 -5.50 27.58 -11.53
N ASP A 519 -6.22 27.15 -10.50
CA ASP A 519 -6.76 28.03 -9.45
C ASP A 519 -5.63 28.71 -8.64
N THR A 520 -4.55 27.98 -8.35
CA THR A 520 -3.35 28.49 -7.68
C THR A 520 -2.64 29.53 -8.54
N SER A 521 -2.53 29.28 -9.85
CA SER A 521 -1.89 30.21 -10.80
C SER A 521 -2.69 31.51 -10.93
N ARG A 522 -4.03 31.43 -11.01
CA ARG A 522 -4.90 32.62 -10.97
C ARG A 522 -4.76 33.39 -9.66
N SER A 523 -4.64 32.69 -8.54
CA SER A 523 -4.42 33.32 -7.22
C SER A 523 -3.06 34.03 -7.17
N ALA A 524 -2.02 33.45 -7.77
CA ALA A 524 -0.71 34.08 -7.89
C ALA A 524 -0.76 35.35 -8.76
N GLU A 525 -1.45 35.30 -9.90
CA GLU A 525 -1.65 36.46 -10.79
C GLU A 525 -2.37 37.61 -10.05
N ALA A 526 -3.45 37.31 -9.35
CA ALA A 526 -4.20 38.30 -8.56
C ALA A 526 -3.33 38.92 -7.44
N LEU A 527 -2.52 38.12 -6.76
CA LEU A 527 -1.57 38.61 -5.75
C LEU A 527 -0.49 39.50 -6.37
N VAL A 528 0.03 39.12 -7.54
CA VAL A 528 1.03 39.92 -8.27
C VAL A 528 0.43 41.26 -8.68
N GLU A 529 -0.77 41.27 -9.26
CA GLU A 529 -1.47 42.50 -9.65
C GLU A 529 -1.72 43.42 -8.45
N GLN A 530 -2.20 42.86 -7.33
CA GLN A 530 -2.39 43.62 -6.10
C GLN A 530 -1.09 44.22 -5.58
N MET A 531 -0.02 43.43 -5.50
CA MET A 531 1.27 43.89 -5.00
C MET A 531 1.89 44.98 -5.90
N VAL A 532 1.76 44.84 -7.22
CA VAL A 532 2.21 45.86 -8.19
C VAL A 532 1.41 47.16 -8.01
N ASN A 533 0.08 47.07 -7.86
CA ASN A 533 -0.78 48.23 -7.62
C ASN A 533 -0.47 48.94 -6.28
N GLU A 534 0.01 48.20 -5.28
CA GLU A 534 0.45 48.72 -3.98
C GLU A 534 1.93 49.17 -3.95
N GLY A 535 2.66 49.04 -5.07
CA GLY A 535 4.08 49.41 -5.18
C GLY A 535 5.04 48.47 -4.44
N LEU A 536 4.62 47.24 -4.16
CA LEU A 536 5.41 46.19 -3.51
C LEU A 536 6.08 45.27 -4.56
N ASN A 537 7.21 44.65 -4.19
CA ASN A 537 7.88 43.68 -5.05
C ASN A 537 7.11 42.34 -5.07
N ALA A 538 6.66 41.91 -6.26
CA ALA A 538 5.89 40.70 -6.50
C ALA A 538 6.71 39.52 -7.11
N ASP A 539 8.00 39.70 -7.36
CA ASP A 539 8.86 38.75 -8.09
C ASP A 539 8.87 37.36 -7.44
N ASN A 540 8.87 37.30 -6.11
CA ASN A 540 8.87 36.02 -5.38
C ASN A 540 7.63 35.18 -5.66
N ILE A 541 6.45 35.79 -5.77
CA ILE A 541 5.19 35.06 -6.05
C ILE A 541 5.15 34.60 -7.49
N LYS A 542 5.58 35.47 -8.41
CA LYS A 542 5.70 35.13 -9.82
C LYS A 542 6.65 33.94 -10.02
N GLN A 543 7.84 34.00 -9.43
CA GLN A 543 8.83 32.93 -9.50
C GLN A 543 8.32 31.62 -8.88
N ALA A 544 7.63 31.67 -7.73
CA ALA A 544 7.07 30.49 -7.10
C ALA A 544 6.00 29.81 -8.00
N SER A 545 5.13 30.60 -8.62
CA SER A 545 4.11 30.10 -9.56
C SER A 545 4.75 29.50 -10.83
N GLU A 546 5.77 30.14 -11.40
CA GLU A 546 6.51 29.63 -12.57
C GLU A 546 7.26 28.32 -12.27
N GLN A 547 7.85 28.20 -11.08
CA GLN A 547 8.51 26.97 -10.62
C GLN A 547 7.52 25.83 -10.42
N LEU A 548 6.36 26.11 -9.82
CA LEU A 548 5.30 25.12 -9.62
C LEU A 548 4.79 24.58 -10.97
N ASN A 549 4.55 25.48 -11.94
CA ASN A 549 4.11 25.11 -13.28
C ASN A 549 5.18 24.32 -14.05
N SER A 550 6.45 24.72 -13.96
CA SER A 550 7.57 23.97 -14.57
C SER A 550 7.67 22.55 -14.01
N ARG A 551 7.61 22.41 -12.68
CA ARG A 551 7.62 21.09 -12.02
C ARG A 551 6.42 20.23 -12.43
N TRP A 552 5.24 20.82 -12.57
CA TRP A 552 4.05 20.09 -13.04
C TRP A 552 4.24 19.51 -14.46
N ILE A 553 4.89 20.26 -15.35
CA ILE A 553 5.18 19.79 -16.71
C ILE A 553 6.15 18.60 -16.69
N GLU A 554 7.24 18.71 -15.92
CA GLU A 554 8.20 17.62 -15.73
C GLU A 554 7.54 16.37 -15.13
N PHE A 555 6.68 16.57 -14.13
CA PHE A 555 5.88 15.52 -13.52
C PHE A 555 4.96 14.82 -14.54
N CYS A 556 4.24 15.58 -15.36
CA CYS A 556 3.37 15.03 -16.39
C CYS A 556 4.14 14.23 -17.45
N HIS A 557 5.34 14.69 -17.80
CA HIS A 557 6.22 13.96 -18.71
C HIS A 557 6.65 12.62 -18.10
N LEU A 558 7.12 12.62 -16.85
CA LEU A 558 7.50 11.41 -16.12
C LEU A 558 6.34 10.41 -16.03
N LEU A 559 5.14 10.88 -15.66
CA LEU A 559 3.95 10.02 -15.57
C LEU A 559 3.61 9.39 -16.92
N SER A 560 3.68 10.16 -18.00
CA SER A 560 3.42 9.68 -19.35
C SER A 560 4.45 8.63 -19.78
N GLU A 561 5.73 8.85 -19.46
CA GLU A 561 6.82 7.89 -19.69
C GLU A 561 6.55 6.57 -18.93
N ARG A 562 6.14 6.64 -17.66
CA ARG A 562 5.85 5.45 -16.84
C ARG A 562 4.62 4.69 -17.30
N LEU A 563 3.56 5.38 -17.73
CA LEU A 563 2.38 4.74 -18.34
C LEU A 563 2.74 4.00 -19.63
N ALA A 564 3.52 4.65 -20.51
CA ALA A 564 3.99 4.03 -21.74
C ALA A 564 4.89 2.81 -21.47
N TRP A 565 5.74 2.89 -20.44
CA TRP A 565 6.57 1.77 -20.00
C TRP A 565 5.73 0.59 -19.49
N LEU A 566 4.70 0.85 -18.67
CA LEU A 566 3.80 -0.20 -18.16
C LEU A 566 3.04 -0.91 -19.28
N GLU A 567 2.57 -0.17 -20.28
CA GLU A 567 1.96 -0.74 -21.47
C GLU A 567 2.95 -1.62 -22.24
N TYR A 568 4.19 -1.13 -22.40
CA TYR A 568 5.24 -1.86 -23.09
C TYR A 568 5.64 -3.16 -22.37
N GLN A 569 5.81 -3.15 -21.04
CA GLN A 569 6.05 -4.38 -20.27
C GLN A 569 4.90 -5.38 -20.38
N ASN A 570 3.66 -4.90 -20.33
CA ASN A 570 2.50 -5.78 -20.44
C ASN A 570 2.48 -6.49 -21.80
N ASN A 571 2.88 -5.78 -22.86
CA ASN A 571 3.03 -6.38 -24.18
C ASN A 571 4.18 -7.41 -24.23
N ILE A 572 5.28 -7.19 -23.50
CA ILE A 572 6.37 -8.18 -23.36
C ILE A 572 5.86 -9.42 -22.63
N ILE A 573 5.19 -9.27 -21.49
CA ILE A 573 4.66 -10.40 -20.70
C ILE A 573 3.65 -11.21 -21.53
N ALA A 574 2.74 -10.52 -22.23
CA ALA A 574 1.78 -11.18 -23.13
C ALA A 574 2.47 -11.93 -24.27
N PHE A 575 3.52 -11.35 -24.87
CA PHE A 575 4.34 -12.01 -25.88
C PHE A 575 4.99 -13.29 -25.34
N TYR A 576 5.62 -13.23 -24.17
CA TYR A 576 6.28 -14.39 -23.55
C TYR A 576 5.29 -15.47 -23.13
N SER A 577 4.11 -15.10 -22.64
CA SER A 577 3.03 -16.06 -22.36
C SER A 577 2.62 -16.83 -23.62
N GLN A 578 2.45 -16.15 -24.75
CA GLN A 578 2.13 -16.80 -26.04
C GLN A 578 3.29 -17.67 -26.54
N LEU A 579 4.53 -17.19 -26.43
CA LEU A 579 5.73 -17.94 -26.79
C LEU A 579 5.81 -19.24 -25.98
N GLN A 580 5.63 -19.18 -24.67
CA GLN A 580 5.68 -20.33 -23.76
C GLN A 580 4.57 -21.34 -24.06
N GLN A 581 3.34 -20.89 -24.35
CA GLN A 581 2.25 -21.79 -24.75
C GLN A 581 2.58 -22.56 -26.04
N LEU A 582 3.17 -21.89 -27.04
CA LEU A 582 3.56 -22.53 -28.29
C LEU A 582 4.76 -23.47 -28.10
N GLU A 583 5.75 -23.06 -27.31
CA GLU A 583 6.91 -23.89 -26.94
C GLU A 583 6.46 -25.17 -26.22
N GLN A 584 5.57 -25.06 -25.23
CA GLN A 584 5.00 -26.21 -24.52
C GLN A 584 4.29 -27.16 -25.48
N THR A 585 3.58 -26.59 -26.47
CA THR A 585 2.88 -27.37 -27.50
C THR A 585 3.84 -28.13 -28.41
N ALA A 586 5.01 -27.56 -28.72
CA ALA A 586 6.08 -28.20 -29.48
C ALA A 586 6.75 -29.31 -28.66
N ILE A 587 7.07 -29.05 -27.38
CA ILE A 587 7.63 -30.04 -26.46
C ILE A 587 6.69 -31.24 -26.30
N THR A 588 5.37 -31.01 -26.18
CA THR A 588 4.39 -32.09 -26.13
C THR A 588 4.41 -32.94 -27.39
N ALA A 589 4.54 -32.34 -28.57
CA ALA A 589 4.65 -33.08 -29.84
C ALA A 589 5.96 -33.87 -29.93
N GLU A 590 7.08 -33.28 -29.49
CA GLU A 590 8.38 -33.94 -29.44
C GLU A 590 8.35 -35.16 -28.52
N ASN A 591 7.76 -35.02 -27.33
CA ASN A 591 7.60 -36.12 -26.37
C ASN A 591 6.66 -37.21 -26.90
N TRP A 592 5.55 -36.82 -27.54
CA TRP A 592 4.66 -37.76 -28.22
C TRP A 592 5.39 -38.55 -29.30
N LEU A 593 6.26 -37.89 -30.08
CA LEU A 593 7.05 -38.52 -31.13
C LEU A 593 8.06 -39.52 -30.54
N LYS A 594 8.78 -39.14 -29.47
CA LYS A 594 9.72 -40.02 -28.75
C LYS A 594 9.03 -41.25 -28.13
N ALA A 595 7.77 -41.11 -27.73
CA ALA A 595 6.97 -42.19 -27.15
C ALA A 595 6.37 -43.14 -28.20
N GLN A 596 6.51 -42.87 -29.50
CA GLN A 596 5.96 -43.75 -30.53
C GLN A 596 6.74 -45.06 -30.61
N PRO A 597 6.04 -46.22 -30.63
CA PRO A 597 6.69 -47.52 -30.81
C PRO A 597 7.31 -47.65 -32.21
N THR A 598 8.26 -48.57 -32.37
CA THR A 598 8.78 -48.93 -33.69
C THR A 598 7.63 -49.40 -34.60
N PRO A 599 7.71 -49.16 -35.93
CA PRO A 599 6.66 -49.56 -36.86
C PRO A 599 6.31 -51.04 -36.70
N ALA A 600 5.05 -51.34 -36.43
CA ALA A 600 4.58 -52.71 -36.25
C ALA A 600 4.59 -53.47 -37.58
N ALA A 601 4.81 -54.79 -37.56
CA ALA A 601 4.70 -55.64 -38.76
C ALA A 601 3.23 -55.85 -39.20
N ASP A 602 2.27 -55.53 -38.33
CA ASP A 602 0.83 -55.65 -38.56
C ASP A 602 0.25 -54.40 -39.28
N PRO A 603 -0.35 -54.55 -40.47
CA PRO A 603 -0.92 -53.44 -41.24
C PRO A 603 -2.01 -52.63 -40.52
N ALA A 604 -2.81 -53.27 -39.66
CA ALA A 604 -3.89 -52.57 -38.94
C ALA A 604 -3.32 -51.60 -37.89
N THR A 605 -2.27 -52.02 -37.18
CA THR A 605 -1.57 -51.19 -36.20
C THR A 605 -0.84 -50.01 -36.85
N VAL A 606 -0.19 -50.20 -38.00
CA VAL A 606 0.46 -49.12 -38.76
C VAL A 606 -0.55 -48.07 -39.22
N LYS A 607 -1.74 -48.49 -39.66
CA LYS A 607 -2.82 -47.57 -40.08
C LYS A 607 -3.28 -46.66 -38.93
N ILE A 608 -3.38 -47.19 -37.71
CA ILE A 608 -3.75 -46.41 -36.51
C ILE A 608 -2.63 -45.41 -36.15
N GLN A 609 -1.36 -45.83 -36.23
CA GLN A 609 -0.21 -44.96 -35.97
C GLN A 609 -0.13 -43.82 -37.00
N LEU A 610 -0.38 -44.12 -38.28
CA LEU A 610 -0.39 -43.14 -39.35
C LEU A 610 -1.49 -42.09 -39.15
N GLU A 611 -2.69 -42.50 -38.75
CA GLU A 611 -3.80 -41.57 -38.49
C GLU A 611 -3.45 -40.60 -37.34
N LYS A 612 -2.96 -41.11 -36.22
CA LYS A 612 -2.50 -40.27 -35.09
C LYS A 612 -1.37 -39.32 -35.49
N CYS A 613 -0.48 -39.76 -36.38
CA CYS A 613 0.61 -38.91 -36.87
C CYS A 613 0.09 -37.80 -37.80
N LYS A 614 -0.89 -38.08 -38.66
CA LYS A 614 -1.57 -37.08 -39.49
C LYS A 614 -2.33 -36.04 -38.66
N ASP A 615 -2.98 -36.48 -37.59
CA ASP A 615 -3.64 -35.59 -36.63
C ASP A 615 -2.61 -34.63 -36.02
N GLU A 616 -1.46 -35.14 -35.60
CA GLU A 616 -0.38 -34.35 -34.99
C GLU A 616 0.25 -33.36 -35.99
N VAL A 617 0.47 -33.77 -37.25
CA VAL A 617 0.93 -32.86 -38.32
C VAL A 617 -0.10 -31.76 -38.57
N SER A 618 -1.38 -32.09 -38.61
CA SER A 618 -2.46 -31.12 -38.81
C SER A 618 -2.54 -30.13 -37.63
N ARG A 619 -2.39 -30.64 -36.40
CA ARG A 619 -2.37 -29.87 -35.16
C ARG A 619 -1.21 -28.87 -35.13
N LEU A 620 0.01 -29.30 -35.48
CA LEU A 620 1.17 -28.41 -35.56
C LEU A 620 1.06 -27.41 -36.71
N SER A 621 0.54 -27.83 -37.87
CA SER A 621 0.32 -26.94 -39.02
C SER A 621 -0.64 -25.79 -38.68
N ALA A 622 -1.66 -26.05 -37.86
CA ALA A 622 -2.62 -25.05 -37.40
C ALA A 622 -1.98 -23.96 -36.50
N LEU A 623 -0.78 -24.18 -35.96
CA LEU A 623 -0.06 -23.19 -35.13
C LEU A 623 0.76 -22.20 -35.97
N GLN A 624 1.00 -22.49 -37.25
CA GLN A 624 1.83 -21.66 -38.13
C GLN A 624 1.37 -20.19 -38.20
N PRO A 625 0.06 -19.86 -38.29
CA PRO A 625 -0.41 -18.47 -38.28
C PRO A 625 -0.09 -17.75 -36.96
N LYS A 626 -0.20 -18.45 -35.82
CA LYS A 626 0.13 -17.88 -34.50
C LYS A 626 1.62 -17.57 -34.39
N ILE A 627 2.49 -18.43 -34.95
CA ILE A 627 3.95 -18.19 -34.99
C ILE A 627 4.28 -16.96 -35.87
N VAL A 628 3.58 -16.77 -36.98
CA VAL A 628 3.75 -15.58 -37.82
C VAL A 628 3.30 -14.32 -37.08
N GLN A 629 2.16 -14.36 -36.39
CA GLN A 629 1.69 -13.26 -35.55
C GLN A 629 2.70 -12.92 -34.46
N LEU A 630 3.26 -13.93 -33.78
CA LEU A 630 4.27 -13.74 -32.74
C LEU A 630 5.54 -13.06 -33.28
N LYS A 631 5.97 -13.41 -34.50
CA LYS A 631 7.10 -12.74 -35.17
C LYS A 631 6.82 -11.27 -35.47
N LEU A 632 5.60 -10.94 -35.90
CA LEU A 632 5.20 -9.55 -36.15
C LEU A 632 5.15 -8.76 -34.84
N GLN A 633 4.63 -9.33 -33.76
CA GLN A 633 4.61 -8.71 -32.44
C GLN A 633 6.03 -8.46 -31.92
N SER A 634 6.94 -9.43 -32.05
CA SER A 634 8.35 -9.24 -31.71
C SER A 634 8.97 -8.08 -32.47
N LYS A 635 8.71 -7.98 -33.79
CA LYS A 635 9.21 -6.85 -34.59
C LYS A 635 8.66 -5.51 -34.09
N ALA A 636 7.36 -5.43 -33.79
CA ALA A 636 6.74 -4.22 -33.26
C ALA A 636 7.32 -3.81 -31.88
N LEU A 637 7.67 -4.79 -31.04
CA LEU A 637 8.31 -4.53 -29.75
C LEU A 637 9.75 -3.99 -29.88
N LYS A 638 10.45 -4.29 -30.98
CA LYS A 638 11.83 -3.83 -31.23
C LYS A 638 11.93 -2.41 -31.77
N GLU A 639 10.94 -1.95 -32.54
CA GLU A 639 10.99 -0.64 -33.20
C GLU A 639 10.90 0.54 -32.19
N LYS A 640 10.59 0.27 -30.91
CA LYS A 640 10.76 1.22 -29.80
C LYS A 640 12.18 1.07 -29.24
N GLU A 641 13.03 2.10 -29.41
CA GLU A 641 14.50 2.15 -29.24
C GLU A 641 15.12 1.74 -27.88
N GLN A 642 14.41 1.03 -26.99
CA GLN A 642 14.93 0.51 -25.72
C GLN A 642 14.41 -0.90 -25.38
N GLY A 643 14.17 -1.73 -26.40
CA GLY A 643 13.67 -3.08 -26.20
C GLY A 643 14.69 -4.04 -25.56
N PRO A 644 14.26 -5.03 -24.77
CA PRO A 644 15.16 -5.98 -24.13
C PRO A 644 15.89 -6.86 -25.14
N MET A 645 17.21 -7.02 -24.93
CA MET A 645 18.14 -7.76 -25.81
C MET A 645 17.79 -9.26 -25.99
N PHE A 646 16.93 -9.81 -25.13
CA PHE A 646 16.61 -11.23 -25.10
C PHE A 646 15.49 -11.65 -26.10
N LEU A 647 14.69 -10.71 -26.61
CA LEU A 647 13.50 -11.01 -27.44
C LEU A 647 13.85 -11.81 -28.71
N ASP A 648 14.97 -11.45 -29.34
CA ASP A 648 15.40 -12.03 -30.61
C ASP A 648 15.93 -13.45 -30.44
N ALA A 649 16.78 -13.62 -29.43
CA ALA A 649 17.42 -14.89 -29.14
C ALA A 649 16.37 -15.96 -28.81
N ASP A 650 15.41 -15.64 -27.94
CA ASP A 650 14.37 -16.56 -27.51
C ASP A 650 13.42 -16.93 -28.65
N LEU A 651 13.01 -15.95 -29.47
CA LEU A 651 12.13 -16.19 -30.61
C LEU A 651 12.81 -17.05 -31.69
N VAL A 652 14.10 -16.82 -31.94
CA VAL A 652 14.89 -17.63 -32.88
C VAL A 652 15.06 -19.05 -32.36
N ALA A 653 15.35 -19.21 -31.06
CA ALA A 653 15.46 -20.53 -30.43
C ALA A 653 14.16 -21.34 -30.57
N PHE A 654 13.01 -20.76 -30.17
CA PHE A 654 11.69 -21.39 -30.35
C PHE A 654 11.41 -21.71 -31.83
N THR A 655 11.63 -20.75 -32.73
CA THR A 655 11.35 -20.95 -34.17
C THR A 655 12.16 -22.11 -34.74
N ASN A 656 13.42 -22.27 -34.32
CA ASN A 656 14.27 -23.37 -34.75
C ASN A 656 13.81 -24.70 -34.15
N HIS A 657 13.49 -24.72 -32.86
CA HIS A 657 12.97 -25.90 -32.19
C HIS A 657 11.66 -26.39 -32.82
N PHE A 658 10.67 -25.49 -32.99
CA PHE A 658 9.40 -25.82 -33.62
C PHE A 658 9.58 -26.39 -35.03
N LYS A 659 10.45 -25.78 -35.85
CA LYS A 659 10.74 -26.28 -37.20
C LYS A 659 11.34 -27.68 -37.18
N GLN A 660 12.23 -27.96 -36.24
CA GLN A 660 12.85 -29.27 -36.07
C GLN A 660 11.79 -30.32 -35.72
N VAL A 661 11.00 -30.08 -34.67
CA VAL A 661 9.93 -30.99 -34.24
C VAL A 661 8.92 -31.23 -35.35
N PHE A 662 8.50 -30.17 -36.06
CA PHE A 662 7.56 -30.29 -37.16
C PHE A 662 8.12 -31.15 -38.31
N ALA A 663 9.39 -30.95 -38.67
CA ALA A 663 10.06 -31.76 -39.68
C ALA A 663 10.18 -33.23 -39.26
N ASP A 664 10.46 -33.51 -37.98
CA ASP A 664 10.59 -34.87 -37.46
C ASP A 664 9.25 -35.61 -37.44
N VAL A 665 8.16 -34.94 -37.08
CA VAL A 665 6.80 -35.52 -37.15
C VAL A 665 6.40 -35.78 -38.62
N GLN A 666 6.70 -34.87 -39.55
CA GLN A 666 6.46 -35.10 -40.98
C GLN A 666 7.31 -36.26 -41.55
N ALA A 667 8.56 -36.40 -41.09
CA ALA A 667 9.41 -37.52 -41.48
C ALA A 667 8.83 -38.85 -40.97
N ARG A 668 8.29 -38.87 -39.75
CA ARG A 668 7.60 -40.04 -39.19
C ARG A 668 6.33 -40.39 -39.95
N GLU A 669 5.54 -39.40 -40.36
CA GLU A 669 4.36 -39.62 -41.20
C GLU A 669 4.75 -40.32 -42.51
N LYS A 670 5.79 -39.82 -43.19
CA LYS A 670 6.31 -40.43 -44.43
C LYS A 670 6.79 -41.85 -44.22
N GLN A 671 7.48 -42.14 -43.12
CA GLN A 671 7.94 -43.50 -42.78
C GLN A 671 6.78 -44.48 -42.58
N LEU A 672 5.63 -44.02 -42.08
CA LEU A 672 4.44 -44.86 -41.88
C LEU A 672 3.60 -45.03 -43.16
N GLN A 673 3.87 -44.23 -44.20
CA GLN A 673 3.23 -44.32 -45.52
C GLN A 673 3.95 -45.27 -46.49
N THR A 674 5.26 -45.47 -46.31
CA THR A 674 6.11 -46.43 -47.04
C THR A 674 6.06 -47.80 -46.41
#